data_AF-A0A934RU16-F1
#
_entry.id   AF-A0A934RU16-F1
#
_cell.length_a   1.000
_cell.length_b   1.000
_cell.length_c   1.000
_cell.angle_alpha   90.00
_cell.angle_beta   90.00
_cell.angle_gamma   90.00
#
_symmetry.space_group_name_H-M   'P 1'
#
loop_
_entity.id
_entity.type
_entity.pdbx_description
1 polymer ?
#
loop_
_entity_poly.entity_id
_entity_poly.type
_entity_poly.pdbx_seq_one_letter_code
_entity_poly.pdbx_strand_id
1 'polypeptide(L)'
;MSVGFDKLFLPLVGGGSLVLLEAGSRVSFSGADCGPEGLPFGWQGRPMGKEREKLPPFQLKECGGQEVIRVLETARYRWRLVDLPAQSRLKVKSSLEDRRAERWSLTQDDAGNLEEGTFQVVNYLGRARFTFECKGDVVLDVPLEVISRKLDYDAEYRLMTEDVASFCEQLLLQWSAATSLRFSSNPMERSRLLLERYLFLKGFLTEERLVLLMEAIERNPHHELRREHEWKAVALARGTAHLSHPSSMLRDWRRLGSGRVGVPGEVLELRKRESRDTEPNRFVKFALEQFRSLCLEVGEQFSEKLSLRQEAEELRMRLDEVLGRRFFLGLGRMKRLPLDSQTLQKREGYREVLRGWILTDAAASLNWEGNEECFEGASRRVDLLYEYWIFIRLHHLLQGIAGMELLPGEGKPEDFIAESAGQVEIRLRSGRHSRVAFLWEGKLRVELHYERAFTGGTGVLQQGSYSRSFRPDYTLSIFPSQWSEEEAQQKGQLAHLHLDAKYRIQQVSEVFGNANEDLDEEKRESKATATYKRTDLLKMHTYNDALRDSIGSYVLYPGTERPTRLPKFHEIAPGVGAYVMKPGSDEQMARFQSFLEEIFEHQADRFTQYRYLADTENETVREDSRVEEGQISYRVARKDAECVLLWLREENKDWSKKYGLAFCQADIDEGVEIDLGVEVGSEFIPCSGGRGQALVGLGWRAKVRAVRYLSLSKLLCYLKTRNIEPPRPPKSAKAYLLFEFDEVCEFASLQLGEIHKEHRQGSRYMPVRVKWIQVLAAQKKEGYI
;
A
#
# COMPACT_ATOMS: atom_id res chain seq x y z
N MET A 1 -14.20 34.82 0.15
CA MET A 1 -14.07 33.95 -1.04
C MET A 1 -13.18 34.69 -2.02
N SER A 2 -12.03 34.15 -2.35
CA SER A 2 -11.19 34.66 -3.45
C SER A 2 -12.00 34.68 -4.73
N VAL A 3 -11.96 35.77 -5.49
CA VAL A 3 -12.61 35.86 -6.80
C VAL A 3 -11.95 34.81 -7.71
N GLY A 4 -12.78 33.99 -8.35
CA GLY A 4 -12.33 32.98 -9.31
C GLY A 4 -12.43 33.50 -10.74
N PHE A 5 -11.51 33.08 -11.60
CA PHE A 5 -11.45 33.54 -12.99
C PHE A 5 -11.43 32.36 -13.96
N ASP A 6 -12.11 32.51 -15.10
CA ASP A 6 -12.07 31.56 -16.22
C ASP A 6 -10.87 31.81 -17.14
N LYS A 7 -10.39 33.06 -17.15
CA LYS A 7 -9.35 33.56 -18.03
C LYS A 7 -8.61 34.71 -17.37
N LEU A 8 -7.29 34.76 -17.55
CA LEU A 8 -6.42 35.81 -17.05
C LEU A 8 -5.58 36.40 -18.18
N PHE A 9 -5.38 37.71 -18.15
CA PHE A 9 -4.47 38.49 -19.00
C PHE A 9 -3.39 39.08 -18.11
N LEU A 10 -2.15 38.69 -18.38
CA LEU A 10 -0.98 39.14 -17.65
C LEU A 10 -0.17 40.08 -18.57
N PRO A 11 0.09 41.33 -18.17
CA PRO A 11 0.85 42.27 -18.98
C PRO A 11 2.34 41.88 -19.01
N LEU A 12 2.96 41.99 -20.19
CA LEU A 12 4.40 41.79 -20.37
C LEU A 12 5.15 43.12 -20.23
N VAL A 13 6.35 43.08 -19.62
CA VAL A 13 7.26 44.23 -19.57
C VAL A 13 7.80 44.53 -20.98
N GLY A 14 7.33 45.60 -21.60
CA GLY A 14 7.71 45.97 -22.98
C GLY A 14 6.60 45.83 -24.02
N GLY A 15 5.37 45.49 -23.60
CA GLY A 15 4.18 45.48 -24.45
C GLY A 15 3.69 44.07 -24.81
N GLY A 16 2.37 43.94 -24.98
CA GLY A 16 1.68 42.66 -25.18
C GLY A 16 1.17 42.05 -23.87
N SER A 17 0.49 40.91 -23.98
CA SER A 17 -0.07 40.19 -22.84
C SER A 17 -0.03 38.68 -23.02
N LEU A 18 0.14 37.96 -21.92
CA LEU A 18 -0.03 36.52 -21.84
C LEU A 18 -1.47 36.24 -21.44
N VAL A 19 -2.17 35.44 -22.22
CA VAL A 19 -3.54 35.01 -21.93
C VAL A 19 -3.52 33.57 -21.45
N LEU A 20 -4.07 33.31 -20.27
CA LEU A 20 -4.22 31.98 -19.68
C LEU A 20 -5.68 31.52 -19.72
N LEU A 21 -5.91 30.28 -20.17
CA LEU A 21 -7.24 29.65 -20.18
C LEU A 21 -7.18 28.13 -19.95
N GLU A 22 -8.28 27.54 -19.49
CA GLU A 22 -8.44 26.08 -19.46
C GLU A 22 -8.72 25.56 -20.89
N ALA A 23 -7.98 24.55 -21.34
CA ALA A 23 -7.95 24.06 -22.73
C ALA A 23 -9.30 23.57 -23.24
N GLY A 24 -10.18 23.11 -22.34
CA GLY A 24 -11.53 22.63 -22.65
C GLY A 24 -12.62 23.70 -22.60
N SER A 25 -12.28 24.95 -22.26
CA SER A 25 -13.28 26.02 -22.17
C SER A 25 -13.69 26.51 -23.57
N ARG A 26 -14.95 26.93 -23.71
CA ARG A 26 -15.46 27.61 -24.93
C ARG A 26 -15.02 29.07 -25.01
N VAL A 27 -14.15 29.52 -24.11
CA VAL A 27 -13.75 30.91 -23.96
C VAL A 27 -12.64 31.21 -24.96
N SER A 28 -12.82 32.27 -25.75
CA SER A 28 -11.80 32.71 -26.72
C SER A 28 -10.66 33.48 -26.04
N PHE A 29 -9.53 33.56 -26.73
CA PHE A 29 -8.38 34.38 -26.34
C PHE A 29 -8.63 35.91 -26.44
N SER A 30 -9.83 36.36 -26.83
CA SER A 30 -10.17 37.80 -26.95
C SER A 30 -10.35 38.47 -25.58
N GLY A 31 -9.92 39.73 -25.42
CA GLY A 31 -10.02 40.48 -24.17
C GLY A 31 -11.36 41.14 -23.88
N ALA A 32 -12.35 41.08 -24.80
CA ALA A 32 -13.58 41.90 -24.75
C ALA A 32 -14.42 41.77 -23.46
N ASP A 33 -14.35 40.63 -22.78
CA ASP A 33 -15.15 40.33 -21.56
C ASP A 33 -14.32 40.39 -20.26
N CYS A 34 -13.12 40.99 -20.27
CA CYS A 34 -12.20 40.98 -19.12
C CYS A 34 -12.16 42.34 -18.42
N GLY A 35 -12.17 42.33 -17.09
CA GLY A 35 -12.08 43.53 -16.25
C GLY A 35 -10.93 43.44 -15.22
N PRO A 36 -10.56 44.55 -14.58
CA PRO A 36 -9.47 44.61 -13.60
C PRO A 36 -9.92 44.28 -12.16
N GLU A 37 -11.21 43.99 -11.92
CA GLU A 37 -11.73 43.82 -10.56
C GLU A 37 -11.12 42.62 -9.83
N GLY A 38 -10.52 42.87 -8.66
CA GLY A 38 -9.92 41.83 -7.81
C GLY A 38 -8.60 41.26 -8.33
N LEU A 39 -7.90 41.99 -9.22
CA LEU A 39 -6.67 41.57 -9.89
C LEU A 39 -5.51 42.58 -9.65
N PRO A 40 -4.25 42.16 -9.80
CA PRO A 40 -3.09 43.05 -9.70
C PRO A 40 -3.11 44.17 -10.74
N PHE A 41 -2.34 45.23 -10.49
CA PHE A 41 -2.25 46.37 -11.41
C PHE A 41 -1.84 45.91 -12.82
N GLY A 42 -2.64 46.29 -13.83
CA GLY A 42 -2.42 45.95 -15.23
C GLY A 42 -2.93 44.57 -15.66
N TRP A 43 -3.38 43.73 -14.73
CA TRP A 43 -4.00 42.45 -15.05
C TRP A 43 -5.47 42.62 -15.39
N GLN A 44 -5.98 41.76 -16.27
CA GLN A 44 -7.41 41.69 -16.57
C GLN A 44 -7.86 40.23 -16.49
N GLY A 45 -9.12 40.00 -16.13
CA GLY A 45 -9.65 38.65 -16.05
C GLY A 45 -11.15 38.61 -16.24
N ARG A 46 -11.63 37.44 -16.65
CA ARG A 46 -13.05 37.16 -16.75
C ARG A 46 -13.48 36.42 -15.48
N PRO A 47 -14.27 37.05 -14.59
CA PRO A 47 -14.73 36.38 -13.37
C PRO A 47 -15.65 35.21 -13.72
N MET A 48 -15.49 34.10 -13.00
CA MET A 48 -16.36 32.93 -13.14
C MET A 48 -17.69 33.20 -12.43
N GLY A 49 -18.82 32.89 -13.07
CA GLY A 49 -20.15 32.97 -12.45
C GLY A 49 -20.23 32.06 -11.22
N LYS A 50 -21.03 32.43 -10.21
CA LYS A 50 -21.23 31.64 -8.97
C LYS A 50 -22.00 30.34 -9.25
N GLU A 51 -21.42 29.39 -9.95
CA GLU A 51 -21.85 28.00 -9.90
C GLU A 51 -21.32 27.39 -8.59
N ARG A 52 -22.22 26.95 -7.71
CA ARG A 52 -21.90 26.56 -6.32
C ARG A 52 -20.99 25.32 -6.20
N GLU A 53 -20.77 24.57 -7.27
CA GLU A 53 -20.15 23.24 -7.20
C GLU A 53 -18.78 23.13 -7.88
N LYS A 54 -18.32 24.15 -8.62
CA LYS A 54 -17.05 24.07 -9.37
C LYS A 54 -16.00 25.05 -8.83
N LEU A 55 -14.84 24.52 -8.45
CA LEU A 55 -13.66 25.35 -8.20
C LEU A 55 -13.25 26.04 -9.52
N PRO A 56 -13.00 27.36 -9.50
CA PRO A 56 -12.60 28.10 -10.69
C PRO A 56 -11.22 27.64 -11.18
N PRO A 57 -10.97 27.68 -12.51
CA PRO A 57 -9.71 27.19 -13.08
C PRO A 57 -8.51 28.05 -12.66
N PHE A 58 -8.75 29.33 -12.33
CA PHE A 58 -7.75 30.23 -11.75
C PHE A 58 -8.27 30.91 -10.49
N GLN A 59 -7.43 30.98 -9.45
CA GLN A 59 -7.63 31.83 -8.27
C GLN A 59 -6.35 32.61 -7.99
N LEU A 60 -6.47 33.74 -7.33
CA LEU A 60 -5.32 34.50 -6.86
C LEU A 60 -5.13 34.36 -5.36
N LYS A 61 -3.87 34.25 -4.95
CA LYS A 61 -3.45 34.27 -3.55
C LYS A 61 -2.20 35.14 -3.43
N GLU A 62 -2.25 36.07 -2.49
CA GLU A 62 -1.06 36.81 -2.08
C GLU A 62 -0.20 35.95 -1.14
N CYS A 63 1.08 35.80 -1.46
CA CYS A 63 2.07 35.10 -0.64
C CYS A 63 3.35 35.95 -0.58
N GLY A 64 3.69 36.48 0.61
CA GLY A 64 4.94 37.23 0.80
C GLY A 64 5.05 38.52 -0.02
N GLY A 65 3.93 39.17 -0.33
CA GLY A 65 3.88 40.38 -1.16
C GLY A 65 3.95 40.14 -2.67
N GLN A 66 3.90 38.88 -3.12
CA GLN A 66 3.78 38.50 -4.53
C GLN A 66 2.45 37.77 -4.78
N GLU A 67 1.81 38.08 -5.91
CA GLU A 67 0.57 37.45 -6.38
C GLU A 67 0.88 36.11 -7.05
N VAL A 68 0.24 35.04 -6.58
CA VAL A 68 0.43 33.66 -7.09
C VAL A 68 -0.88 33.16 -7.69
N ILE A 69 -0.79 32.56 -8.88
CA ILE A 69 -1.94 32.00 -9.59
C ILE A 69 -2.13 30.55 -9.17
N ARG A 70 -3.26 30.25 -8.54
CA ARG A 70 -3.67 28.89 -8.24
C ARG A 70 -4.28 28.23 -9.46
N VAL A 71 -3.82 27.03 -9.77
CA VAL A 71 -4.32 26.18 -10.86
C VAL A 71 -4.67 24.80 -10.32
N LEU A 72 -5.60 24.11 -10.97
CA LEU A 72 -6.11 22.81 -10.57
C LEU A 72 -5.25 21.70 -11.19
N GLU A 73 -4.86 20.72 -10.39
CA GLU A 73 -4.22 19.50 -10.90
C GLU A 73 -5.15 18.80 -11.90
N THR A 74 -4.57 18.02 -12.82
CA THR A 74 -5.22 17.28 -13.91
C THR A 74 -5.99 18.12 -14.94
N ALA A 75 -6.28 19.39 -14.65
CA ALA A 75 -6.80 20.32 -15.65
C ALA A 75 -5.70 20.65 -16.67
N ARG A 76 -6.10 20.71 -17.94
CA ARG A 76 -5.22 21.10 -19.04
C ARG A 76 -5.39 22.59 -19.29
N TYR A 77 -4.28 23.30 -19.32
CA TYR A 77 -4.24 24.74 -19.53
C TYR A 77 -3.58 25.07 -20.86
N ARG A 78 -4.00 26.19 -21.45
CA ARG A 78 -3.38 26.78 -22.62
C ARG A 78 -3.00 28.21 -22.30
N TRP A 79 -1.91 28.65 -22.91
CA TRP A 79 -1.53 30.03 -22.91
C TRP A 79 -1.19 30.49 -24.32
N ARG A 80 -1.44 31.77 -24.60
CA ARG A 80 -1.11 32.43 -25.86
C ARG A 80 -0.54 33.80 -25.58
N LEU A 81 0.46 34.20 -26.35
CA LEU A 81 0.97 35.56 -26.35
C LEU A 81 0.20 36.40 -27.37
N VAL A 82 -0.31 37.56 -26.96
CA VAL A 82 -1.16 38.44 -27.77
C VAL A 82 -0.60 39.86 -27.74
N ASP A 83 -0.79 40.62 -28.82
CA ASP A 83 -0.36 42.02 -28.97
C ASP A 83 1.15 42.25 -28.77
N LEU A 84 1.97 41.27 -29.16
CA LEU A 84 3.43 41.36 -29.08
C LEU A 84 4.00 42.37 -30.10
N PRO A 85 4.99 43.20 -29.71
CA PRO A 85 5.72 44.03 -30.66
C PRO A 85 6.48 43.16 -31.68
N ALA A 86 6.47 43.56 -32.96
CA ALA A 86 6.99 42.79 -34.11
C ALA A 86 8.47 42.35 -34.05
N GLN A 87 9.26 42.80 -33.06
CA GLN A 87 10.68 42.45 -32.89
C GLN A 87 10.95 41.59 -31.64
N SER A 88 9.91 41.11 -30.96
CA SER A 88 10.01 40.41 -29.67
C SER A 88 10.22 38.91 -29.86
N ARG A 89 11.47 38.43 -29.76
CA ARG A 89 11.77 36.99 -29.70
C ARG A 89 11.81 36.53 -28.25
N LEU A 90 10.70 35.96 -27.78
CA LEU A 90 10.55 35.44 -26.43
C LEU A 90 11.00 33.98 -26.34
N LYS A 91 11.68 33.65 -25.25
CA LYS A 91 11.94 32.27 -24.82
C LYS A 91 11.16 32.01 -23.54
N VAL A 92 10.58 30.83 -23.40
CA VAL A 92 9.97 30.38 -22.15
C VAL A 92 10.92 29.39 -21.47
N LYS A 93 11.08 29.54 -20.16
CA LYS A 93 11.65 28.52 -19.28
C LYS A 93 10.59 28.13 -18.27
N SER A 94 10.38 26.86 -18.03
CA SER A 94 9.36 26.38 -17.11
C SER A 94 9.89 25.29 -16.19
N SER A 95 9.49 25.34 -14.92
CA SER A 95 9.70 24.22 -13.99
C SER A 95 8.81 23.02 -14.30
N LEU A 96 7.91 23.14 -15.29
CA LEU A 96 7.02 22.07 -15.77
C LEU A 96 7.52 21.46 -17.09
N GLU A 97 8.74 21.79 -17.54
CA GLU A 97 9.35 21.16 -18.70
C GLU A 97 9.59 19.67 -18.43
N ASP A 98 8.67 18.83 -18.91
CA ASP A 98 8.76 17.37 -18.87
C ASP A 98 9.22 16.86 -20.26
N ARG A 99 9.93 15.72 -20.29
CA ARG A 99 10.27 15.01 -21.55
C ARG A 99 9.03 14.47 -22.28
N ARG A 100 7.86 14.44 -21.63
CA ARG A 100 6.58 14.01 -22.21
C ARG A 100 5.81 15.20 -22.80
N ALA A 101 5.77 15.29 -24.13
CA ALA A 101 5.10 16.36 -24.89
C ALA A 101 3.58 16.51 -24.61
N GLU A 102 2.93 15.50 -24.02
CA GLU A 102 1.51 15.54 -23.65
C GLU A 102 1.21 16.48 -22.47
N ARG A 103 2.21 16.74 -21.61
CA ARG A 103 2.07 17.53 -20.37
C ARG A 103 2.63 18.93 -20.46
N TRP A 104 3.56 19.16 -21.38
CA TRP A 104 4.09 20.46 -21.72
C TRP A 104 4.36 20.49 -23.23
N SER A 105 3.70 21.38 -23.95
CA SER A 105 3.86 21.51 -25.39
C SER A 105 3.98 22.98 -25.76
N LEU A 106 4.88 23.29 -26.68
CA LEU A 106 5.05 24.64 -27.23
C LEU A 106 4.69 24.62 -28.71
N THR A 107 4.01 25.66 -29.16
CA THR A 107 3.69 25.90 -30.57
C THR A 107 4.36 27.20 -31.00
N GLN A 108 5.03 27.14 -32.14
CA GLN A 108 5.73 28.27 -32.74
C GLN A 108 5.03 28.66 -34.05
N ASP A 109 5.10 29.94 -34.40
CA ASP A 109 4.63 30.45 -35.68
C ASP A 109 5.56 30.01 -36.83
N ASP A 110 5.16 30.30 -38.08
CA ASP A 110 5.94 29.99 -39.29
C ASP A 110 7.35 30.64 -39.31
N ALA A 111 7.56 31.68 -38.48
CA ALA A 111 8.83 32.39 -38.32
C ALA A 111 9.68 31.86 -37.14
N GLY A 112 9.21 30.83 -36.44
CA GLY A 112 9.87 30.21 -35.29
C GLY A 112 9.73 30.97 -33.96
N ASN A 113 8.82 31.94 -33.87
CA ASN A 113 8.53 32.66 -32.63
C ASN A 113 7.53 31.88 -31.78
N LEU A 114 7.67 32.00 -30.46
CA LEU A 114 6.77 31.37 -29.50
C LEU A 114 5.37 32.02 -29.57
N GLU A 115 4.34 31.25 -29.91
CA GLU A 115 2.97 31.76 -30.06
C GLU A 115 2.07 31.25 -28.92
N GLU A 116 2.10 29.94 -28.69
CA GLU A 116 1.23 29.26 -27.73
C GLU A 116 1.97 28.16 -26.98
N GLY A 117 1.40 27.76 -25.85
CA GLY A 117 1.75 26.51 -25.21
C GLY A 117 0.60 25.90 -24.44
N THR A 118 0.75 24.62 -24.12
CA THR A 118 -0.19 23.88 -23.27
C THR A 118 0.56 23.21 -22.14
N PHE A 119 -0.05 23.17 -20.96
CA PHE A 119 0.50 22.47 -19.82
C PHE A 119 -0.58 21.73 -19.02
N GLN A 120 -0.18 20.62 -18.40
CA GLN A 120 -1.01 19.84 -17.51
C GLN A 120 -0.14 19.24 -16.40
N VAL A 121 -0.55 19.46 -15.15
CA VAL A 121 0.15 18.91 -13.98
C VAL A 121 -0.66 17.75 -13.43
N VAL A 122 -0.08 16.56 -13.33
CA VAL A 122 -0.78 15.33 -12.91
C VAL A 122 -0.06 14.69 -11.73
N ASN A 123 -0.78 14.46 -10.63
CA ASN A 123 -0.26 13.89 -9.39
C ASN A 123 0.79 14.76 -8.66
N TYR A 124 1.01 16.01 -9.09
CA TYR A 124 1.91 16.94 -8.41
C TYR A 124 1.15 18.15 -7.87
N LEU A 125 1.31 18.46 -6.58
CA LEU A 125 0.79 19.67 -5.94
C LEU A 125 1.94 20.55 -5.45
N GLY A 126 1.68 21.83 -5.24
CA GLY A 126 2.68 22.79 -4.78
C GLY A 126 3.05 23.83 -5.82
N ARG A 127 4.21 24.47 -5.68
CA ARG A 127 4.57 25.61 -6.51
C ARG A 127 5.24 25.19 -7.81
N ALA A 128 4.82 25.81 -8.89
CA ALA A 128 5.45 25.76 -10.20
C ALA A 128 5.68 27.18 -10.72
N ARG A 129 6.48 27.33 -11.77
CA ARG A 129 6.66 28.63 -12.42
C ARG A 129 7.03 28.49 -13.88
N PHE A 130 6.72 29.51 -14.65
CA PHE A 130 7.32 29.70 -15.96
C PHE A 130 7.63 31.18 -16.21
N THR A 131 8.78 31.42 -16.80
CA THR A 131 9.35 32.75 -17.05
C THR A 131 9.50 32.96 -18.53
N PHE A 132 9.08 34.13 -19.02
CA PHE A 132 9.32 34.59 -20.38
C PHE A 132 10.50 35.54 -20.39
N GLU A 133 11.49 35.27 -21.24
CA GLU A 133 12.71 36.04 -21.39
C GLU A 133 12.80 36.63 -22.79
N CYS A 134 13.17 37.91 -22.90
CA CYS A 134 13.53 38.57 -24.15
C CYS A 134 14.97 39.03 -24.07
N LYS A 135 15.84 38.58 -24.99
CA LYS A 135 17.28 38.94 -25.02
C LYS A 135 18.04 38.72 -23.70
N GLY A 136 17.55 37.83 -22.82
CA GLY A 136 18.16 37.51 -21.52
C GLY A 136 17.50 38.20 -20.33
N ASP A 137 16.63 39.18 -20.56
CA ASP A 137 15.87 39.86 -19.50
C ASP A 137 14.51 39.18 -19.28
N VAL A 138 14.12 38.99 -18.02
CA VAL A 138 12.80 38.44 -17.66
C VAL A 138 11.73 39.49 -17.92
N VAL A 139 10.83 39.19 -18.85
CA VAL A 139 9.73 40.06 -19.30
C VAL A 139 8.42 39.75 -18.56
N LEU A 140 8.24 38.51 -18.12
CA LEU A 140 7.11 38.08 -17.30
C LEU A 140 7.51 36.87 -16.47
N ASP A 141 7.21 36.90 -15.18
CA ASP A 141 7.33 35.76 -14.26
C ASP A 141 5.93 35.33 -13.82
N VAL A 142 5.59 34.06 -14.05
CA VAL A 142 4.28 33.52 -13.72
C VAL A 142 4.42 32.47 -12.61
N PRO A 143 4.31 32.86 -11.33
CA PRO A 143 4.28 31.91 -10.23
C PRO A 143 2.92 31.19 -10.19
N LEU A 144 2.98 29.86 -10.15
CA LEU A 144 1.83 28.99 -10.03
C LEU A 144 1.81 28.26 -8.69
N GLU A 145 0.63 28.03 -8.13
CA GLU A 145 0.38 27.06 -7.06
C GLU A 145 -0.63 26.02 -7.55
N VAL A 146 -0.17 24.79 -7.73
CA VAL A 146 -1.01 23.67 -8.17
C VAL A 146 -1.72 23.09 -6.95
N ILE A 147 -3.05 23.13 -6.98
CA ILE A 147 -3.93 22.65 -5.92
C ILE A 147 -4.81 21.49 -6.41
N SER A 148 -5.28 20.65 -5.50
CA SER A 148 -6.21 19.58 -5.81
C SER A 148 -7.66 20.03 -5.64
N ARG A 149 -8.58 19.40 -6.37
CA ARG A 149 -10.02 19.44 -6.06
C ARG A 149 -10.41 18.45 -4.96
N LYS A 150 -9.57 17.44 -4.72
CA LYS A 150 -9.87 16.26 -3.89
C LYS A 150 -9.52 16.49 -2.43
N LEU A 151 -8.39 17.15 -2.22
CA LEU A 151 -7.88 17.53 -0.91
C LEU A 151 -7.83 19.05 -0.83
N ASP A 152 -8.29 19.59 0.29
CA ASP A 152 -8.01 20.97 0.64
C ASP A 152 -6.50 21.14 0.86
N TYR A 153 -5.88 21.92 -0.02
CA TYR A 153 -4.44 22.14 -0.01
C TYR A 153 -3.97 22.88 1.26
N ASP A 154 -4.78 23.78 1.82
CA ASP A 154 -4.37 24.60 2.96
C ASP A 154 -4.57 23.88 4.31
N ALA A 155 -5.51 22.94 4.41
CA ALA A 155 -5.76 22.18 5.63
C ALA A 155 -5.34 20.71 5.51
N GLU A 156 -5.97 19.96 4.62
CA GLU A 156 -5.87 18.49 4.55
C GLU A 156 -4.50 18.01 4.06
N TYR A 157 -3.94 18.70 3.06
CA TYR A 157 -2.59 18.40 2.58
C TYR A 157 -1.53 18.68 3.66
N ARG A 158 -1.68 19.76 4.44
CA ARG A 158 -0.78 20.07 5.55
C ARG A 158 -0.85 18.99 6.63
N LEU A 159 -2.07 18.62 7.06
CA LEU A 159 -2.29 17.54 8.01
C LEU A 159 -1.67 16.22 7.53
N MET A 160 -1.82 15.86 6.26
CA MET A 160 -1.20 14.67 5.69
C MET A 160 0.34 14.71 5.80
N THR A 161 0.96 15.86 5.49
CA THR A 161 2.41 16.01 5.62
C THR A 161 2.89 16.02 7.08
N GLU A 162 2.09 16.58 7.99
CA GLU A 162 2.37 16.59 9.42
C GLU A 162 2.26 15.19 10.03
N ASP A 163 1.24 14.42 9.66
CA ASP A 163 1.05 13.02 10.06
C ASP A 163 2.25 12.16 9.64
N VAL A 164 2.70 12.30 8.38
CA VAL A 164 3.88 11.59 7.87
C VAL A 164 5.13 11.99 8.63
N ALA A 165 5.35 13.30 8.85
CA ALA A 165 6.50 13.79 9.60
C ALA A 165 6.50 13.28 11.05
N SER A 166 5.33 13.29 11.71
CA SER A 166 5.12 12.76 13.05
C SER A 166 5.42 11.26 13.14
N PHE A 167 4.98 10.48 12.16
CA PHE A 167 5.30 9.05 12.12
C PHE A 167 6.80 8.80 11.94
N CYS A 168 7.45 9.48 10.99
CA CYS A 168 8.89 9.41 10.82
C CYS A 168 9.65 9.80 12.11
N GLU A 169 9.15 10.79 12.85
CA GLU A 169 9.68 11.16 14.16
C GLU A 169 9.61 9.99 15.15
N GLN A 170 8.46 9.32 15.24
CA GLN A 170 8.27 8.17 16.12
C GLN A 170 9.22 7.02 15.75
N LEU A 171 9.35 6.72 14.45
CA LEU A 171 10.27 5.69 13.96
C LEU A 171 11.73 5.97 14.37
N LEU A 172 12.19 7.21 14.16
CA LEU A 172 13.54 7.63 14.51
C LEU A 172 13.80 7.62 16.02
N LEU A 173 12.78 7.89 16.84
CA LEU A 173 12.88 7.84 18.30
C LEU A 173 12.93 6.40 18.84
N GLN A 174 12.24 5.46 18.19
CA GLN A 174 12.23 4.04 18.57
C GLN A 174 13.49 3.32 18.10
N TRP A 175 14.15 3.82 17.05
CA TRP A 175 15.41 3.29 16.58
C TRP A 175 16.52 3.51 17.62
N SER A 176 16.73 2.47 18.44
CA SER A 176 17.71 2.42 19.54
C SER A 176 19.18 2.60 19.13
N ALA A 177 19.45 2.80 17.84
CA ALA A 177 20.77 2.99 17.28
C ALA A 177 21.19 4.48 17.26
N ALA A 178 20.90 5.22 18.34
CA ALA A 178 21.32 6.61 18.53
C ALA A 178 22.85 6.81 18.40
N THR A 179 23.63 5.72 18.44
CA THR A 179 25.09 5.69 18.22
C THR A 179 25.54 5.33 16.80
N SER A 180 24.65 4.93 15.90
CA SER A 180 24.99 4.54 14.51
C SER A 180 24.49 5.51 13.44
N LEU A 181 23.81 6.60 13.82
CA LEU A 181 23.57 7.75 12.96
C LEU A 181 24.91 8.37 12.51
N ARG A 182 25.52 7.80 11.47
CA ARG A 182 26.53 8.49 10.70
C ARG A 182 25.76 9.47 9.83
N PHE A 183 26.07 10.75 9.94
CA PHE A 183 25.52 11.74 9.03
C PHE A 183 26.42 11.78 7.80
N SER A 184 25.83 11.65 6.62
CA SER A 184 26.56 11.77 5.35
C SER A 184 27.42 13.02 5.36
N SER A 185 28.72 12.82 5.13
CA SER A 185 29.73 13.87 5.03
C SER A 185 29.89 14.37 3.59
N ASN A 186 29.09 13.84 2.64
CA ASN A 186 29.25 14.10 1.22
C ASN A 186 28.58 15.44 0.84
N PRO A 187 29.36 16.49 0.47
CA PRO A 187 28.81 17.82 0.18
C PRO A 187 27.90 17.86 -1.05
N MET A 188 28.14 16.97 -2.03
CA MET A 188 27.37 16.91 -3.29
C MET A 188 25.94 16.41 -3.08
N GLU A 189 25.74 15.42 -2.21
CA GLU A 189 24.39 14.91 -1.87
C GLU A 189 23.64 15.89 -0.96
N ARG A 190 24.33 16.55 -0.01
CA ARG A 190 23.73 17.61 0.83
C ARG A 190 23.17 18.77 0.01
N SER A 191 23.79 19.09 -1.13
CA SER A 191 23.30 20.12 -2.06
C SER A 191 22.12 19.64 -2.91
N ARG A 192 22.02 18.34 -3.24
CA ARG A 192 20.89 17.75 -3.98
C ARG A 192 19.59 17.76 -3.16
N LEU A 193 19.70 17.54 -1.85
CA LEU A 193 18.58 17.37 -0.91
C LEU A 193 18.30 18.64 -0.08
N LEU A 194 18.96 19.75 -0.42
CA LEU A 194 18.92 21.01 0.35
C LEU A 194 17.51 21.59 0.48
N LEU A 195 16.72 21.53 -0.59
CA LEU A 195 15.35 22.02 -0.63
C LEU A 195 14.43 21.20 0.29
N GLU A 196 14.61 19.89 0.33
CA GLU A 196 13.79 18.97 1.13
C GLU A 196 13.98 19.25 2.62
N ARG A 197 15.24 19.35 3.06
CA ARG A 197 15.61 19.74 4.42
C ARG A 197 14.93 21.04 4.82
N TYR A 198 14.94 22.04 3.94
CA TYR A 198 14.34 23.34 4.21
C TYR A 198 12.81 23.27 4.28
N LEU A 199 12.14 22.50 3.41
CA LEU A 199 10.69 22.36 3.45
C LEU A 199 10.21 21.65 4.71
N PHE A 200 10.94 20.63 5.18
CA PHE A 200 10.68 19.99 6.47
C PHE A 200 10.91 20.95 7.62
N LEU A 201 12.03 21.68 7.61
CA LEU A 201 12.31 22.70 8.60
C LEU A 201 11.20 23.75 8.65
N LYS A 202 10.72 24.22 7.50
CA LYS A 202 9.62 25.20 7.40
C LYS A 202 8.31 24.65 7.94
N GLY A 203 7.97 23.39 7.64
CA GLY A 203 6.78 22.73 8.19
C GLY A 203 6.88 22.50 9.71
N PHE A 204 8.08 22.19 10.19
CA PHE A 204 8.34 21.97 11.62
C PHE A 204 8.37 23.28 12.42
N LEU A 205 9.10 24.30 11.94
CA LEU A 205 9.23 25.62 12.56
C LEU A 205 8.23 26.61 11.96
N THR A 206 6.94 26.41 12.23
CA THR A 206 5.96 27.48 12.03
C THR A 206 6.25 28.65 12.97
N GLU A 207 5.77 29.84 12.62
CA GLU A 207 6.00 31.06 13.40
C GLU A 207 5.55 30.91 14.86
N GLU A 208 4.32 30.46 15.04
CA GLU A 208 3.71 30.22 16.35
C GLU A 208 4.51 29.19 17.14
N ARG A 209 4.92 28.10 16.50
CA ARG A 209 5.67 27.02 17.15
C ARG A 209 7.06 27.46 17.56
N LEU A 210 7.76 28.24 16.75
CA LEU A 210 9.08 28.76 17.11
C LEU A 210 9.01 29.63 18.37
N VAL A 211 8.02 30.52 18.46
CA VAL A 211 7.80 31.37 19.64
C VAL A 211 7.52 30.51 20.87
N LEU A 212 6.57 29.57 20.78
CA LEU A 212 6.20 28.67 21.89
C LEU A 212 7.39 27.83 22.38
N LEU A 213 8.21 27.31 21.46
CA LEU A 213 9.40 26.54 21.80
C LEU A 213 10.41 27.39 22.58
N MET A 214 10.64 28.62 22.13
CA MET A 214 11.59 29.52 22.80
C MET A 214 11.07 29.95 24.17
N GLU A 215 9.77 30.24 24.30
CA GLU A 215 9.15 30.55 25.59
C GLU A 215 9.26 29.38 26.57
N ALA A 216 9.03 28.14 26.13
CA ALA A 216 9.17 26.94 26.96
C ALA A 216 10.61 26.78 27.49
N ILE A 217 11.61 26.99 26.63
CA ILE A 217 13.04 26.90 26.99
C ILE A 217 13.43 28.04 27.94
N GLU A 218 13.00 29.27 27.67
CA GLU A 218 13.31 30.44 28.50
C GLU A 218 12.61 30.42 29.85
N ARG A 219 11.40 29.86 29.94
CA ARG A 219 10.64 29.70 31.19
C ARG A 219 11.36 28.77 32.16
N ASN A 220 11.97 27.71 31.65
CA ASN A 220 12.69 26.76 32.47
C ASN A 220 13.94 26.27 31.74
N PRO A 221 15.03 27.06 31.74
CA PRO A 221 16.27 26.66 31.09
C PRO A 221 17.04 25.65 31.96
N HIS A 222 17.69 24.70 31.31
CA HIS A 222 18.61 23.81 31.99
C HIS A 222 19.78 24.61 32.57
N HIS A 223 20.10 24.35 33.83
CA HIS A 223 21.17 25.02 34.56
C HIS A 223 21.99 23.97 35.31
N GLU A 224 23.27 24.27 35.47
CA GLU A 224 24.20 23.43 36.21
C GLU A 224 24.93 24.30 37.25
N LEU A 225 25.15 23.73 38.43
CA LEU A 225 25.93 24.38 39.49
C LEU A 225 27.42 24.22 39.19
N ARG A 226 28.05 25.27 38.65
CA ARG A 226 29.51 25.30 38.48
C ARG A 226 30.18 25.78 39.75
N ARG A 227 31.31 25.15 40.07
CA ARG A 227 32.20 25.54 41.18
C ARG A 227 33.35 26.35 40.62
N GLU A 228 33.39 27.63 40.96
CA GLU A 228 34.49 28.53 40.64
C GLU A 228 35.44 28.60 41.84
N HIS A 229 36.74 28.56 41.55
CA HIS A 229 37.81 28.67 42.53
C HIS A 229 38.46 30.02 42.35
N GLU A 230 38.32 30.90 43.33
CA GLU A 230 38.90 32.23 43.29
C GLU A 230 39.77 32.44 44.53
N TRP A 231 41.03 32.82 44.35
CA TRP A 231 41.89 33.21 45.46
C TRP A 231 41.55 34.63 45.86
N LYS A 232 41.20 34.84 47.12
CA LYS A 232 40.91 36.16 47.70
C LYS A 232 41.73 36.40 48.93
N ALA A 233 41.96 37.67 49.24
CA ALA A 233 42.49 38.05 50.54
C ALA A 233 41.63 37.45 51.66
N VAL A 234 42.27 36.91 52.69
CA VAL A 234 41.56 36.21 53.79
C VAL A 234 40.48 37.07 54.44
N ALA A 235 40.70 38.39 54.52
CA ALA A 235 39.73 39.34 55.07
C ALA A 235 38.45 39.51 54.23
N LEU A 236 38.48 39.16 52.94
CA LEU A 236 37.34 39.31 52.01
C LEU A 236 36.60 38.00 51.75
N ALA A 237 37.11 36.87 52.24
CA ALA A 237 36.51 35.57 52.02
C ALA A 237 35.27 35.35 52.89
N ARG A 238 34.22 34.78 52.30
CA ARG A 238 32.93 34.52 52.98
C ARG A 238 32.72 33.04 53.30
N GLY A 239 33.44 32.14 52.62
CA GLY A 239 33.33 30.69 52.80
C GLY A 239 34.29 30.11 53.85
N THR A 240 33.87 29.04 54.53
CA THR A 240 34.65 28.31 55.56
C THR A 240 35.32 27.04 55.06
N ALA A 241 35.23 26.72 53.76
CA ALA A 241 35.75 25.47 53.18
C ALA A 241 37.25 25.25 53.41
N HIS A 242 38.01 26.35 53.53
CA HIS A 242 39.43 26.34 53.82
C HIS A 242 39.80 25.78 55.20
N LEU A 243 38.86 25.76 56.15
CA LEU A 243 39.10 25.18 57.49
C LEU A 243 39.23 23.65 57.43
N SER A 244 38.53 23.02 56.48
CA SER A 244 38.58 21.56 56.31
C SER A 244 39.83 21.10 55.56
N HIS A 245 40.36 21.93 54.65
CA HIS A 245 41.59 21.64 53.89
C HIS A 245 42.56 22.84 53.84
N PRO A 246 43.20 23.20 54.97
CA PRO A 246 44.02 24.42 55.06
C PRO A 246 45.23 24.40 54.14
N SER A 247 45.86 23.24 53.94
CA SER A 247 47.10 23.10 53.17
C SER A 247 46.92 23.29 51.66
N SER A 248 45.73 23.04 51.12
CA SER A 248 45.44 23.20 49.68
C SER A 248 44.65 24.47 49.36
N MET A 249 44.04 25.09 50.37
CA MET A 249 43.14 26.24 50.21
C MET A 249 43.66 27.53 50.84
N LEU A 250 44.87 27.56 51.40
CA LEU A 250 45.52 28.76 51.93
C LEU A 250 46.89 28.97 51.31
N ARG A 251 47.22 30.20 50.93
CA ARG A 251 48.53 30.56 50.36
C ARG A 251 48.96 31.96 50.77
N ASP A 252 50.15 32.36 50.31
CA ASP A 252 50.77 33.65 50.62
C ASP A 252 50.91 33.88 52.14
N TRP A 253 51.51 32.92 52.83
CA TRP A 253 51.68 32.97 54.28
C TRP A 253 52.66 34.08 54.68
N ARG A 254 52.18 35.04 55.46
CA ARG A 254 52.96 36.19 55.93
C ARG A 254 53.20 36.09 57.43
N ARG A 255 54.35 36.54 57.89
CA ARG A 255 54.65 36.65 59.33
C ARG A 255 54.18 38.00 59.86
N LEU A 256 53.43 37.98 60.95
CA LEU A 256 53.12 39.17 61.74
C LEU A 256 54.19 39.30 62.84
N GLY A 257 55.09 40.27 62.70
CA GLY A 257 56.11 40.60 63.71
C GLY A 257 57.18 39.52 63.92
N SER A 258 57.80 39.51 65.11
CA SER A 258 58.86 38.57 65.53
C SER A 258 58.34 37.17 65.94
N GLY A 259 57.06 36.86 65.69
CA GLY A 259 56.43 35.61 66.07
C GLY A 259 56.71 34.43 65.12
N ARG A 260 56.54 33.20 65.65
CA ARG A 260 56.63 31.93 64.90
C ARG A 260 55.36 31.54 64.12
N VAL A 261 54.26 32.30 64.26
CA VAL A 261 52.96 31.97 63.64
C VAL A 261 52.77 32.80 62.37
N GLY A 262 52.64 32.12 61.23
CA GLY A 262 52.29 32.74 59.95
C GLY A 262 50.78 32.84 59.79
N VAL A 263 50.29 33.94 59.23
CA VAL A 263 48.90 34.10 58.80
C VAL A 263 48.82 34.00 57.27
N PRO A 264 47.81 33.31 56.72
CA PRO A 264 47.63 33.25 55.28
C PRO A 264 47.18 34.62 54.74
N GLY A 265 47.78 35.05 53.64
CA GLY A 265 47.40 36.27 52.93
C GLY A 265 46.20 36.06 52.02
N GLU A 266 46.09 34.86 51.43
CA GLU A 266 45.01 34.49 50.53
C GLU A 266 44.39 33.13 50.88
N VAL A 267 43.09 33.01 50.58
CA VAL A 267 42.30 31.80 50.73
C VAL A 267 41.55 31.49 49.45
N LEU A 268 41.45 30.21 49.13
CA LEU A 268 40.70 29.70 47.99
C LEU A 268 39.22 29.65 48.34
N GLU A 269 38.45 30.58 47.79
CA GLU A 269 37.00 30.62 47.95
C GLU A 269 36.34 29.74 46.89
N LEU A 270 35.55 28.76 47.35
CA LEU A 270 34.71 27.92 46.51
C LEU A 270 33.34 28.58 46.34
N ARG A 271 33.11 29.23 45.20
CA ARG A 271 31.81 29.80 44.89
C ARG A 271 31.01 28.86 44.00
N LYS A 272 29.78 28.55 44.41
CA LYS A 272 28.80 27.88 43.54
C LYS A 272 28.05 28.95 42.77
N ARG A 273 28.04 28.86 41.45
CA ARG A 273 27.27 29.72 40.56
C ARG A 273 26.44 28.86 39.63
N GLU A 274 25.17 29.21 39.48
CA GLU A 274 24.34 28.62 38.44
C GLU A 274 24.83 29.11 37.07
N SER A 275 25.19 28.16 36.22
CA SER A 275 25.53 28.39 34.83
C SER A 275 24.44 27.81 33.95
N ARG A 276 23.93 28.63 33.03
CA ARG A 276 23.04 28.19 31.95
C ARG A 276 23.83 27.67 30.74
N ASP A 277 25.15 27.75 30.77
CA ASP A 277 26.02 27.25 29.71
C ASP A 277 26.22 25.73 29.86
N THR A 278 25.16 24.98 29.57
CA THR A 278 25.09 23.52 29.72
C THR A 278 25.05 22.83 28.35
N GLU A 279 25.43 21.55 28.28
CA GLU A 279 25.43 20.80 27.01
C GLU A 279 24.06 20.83 26.29
N PRO A 280 22.90 20.64 26.98
CA PRO A 280 21.59 20.79 26.36
C PRO A 280 21.33 22.16 25.73
N ASN A 281 21.71 23.24 26.42
CA ASN A 281 21.48 24.60 25.91
C ASN A 281 22.39 24.91 24.73
N ARG A 282 23.65 24.47 24.78
CA ARG A 282 24.57 24.59 23.66
C ARG A 282 24.10 23.82 22.44
N PHE A 283 23.46 22.66 22.62
CA PHE A 283 22.83 21.93 21.53
C PHE A 283 21.68 22.72 20.89
N VAL A 284 20.78 23.30 21.69
CA VAL A 284 19.67 24.12 21.14
C VAL A 284 20.22 25.26 20.29
N LYS A 285 21.23 25.97 20.78
CA LYS A 285 21.93 27.01 20.00
C LYS A 285 22.48 26.47 18.69
N PHE A 286 23.21 25.36 18.75
CA PHE A 286 23.78 24.70 17.57
C PHE A 286 22.70 24.29 16.55
N ALA A 287 21.58 23.73 16.97
CA ALA A 287 20.48 23.33 16.09
C ALA A 287 19.88 24.54 15.38
N LEU A 288 19.61 25.63 16.11
CA LEU A 288 19.10 26.88 15.52
C LEU A 288 20.11 27.51 14.54
N GLU A 289 21.41 27.47 14.84
CA GLU A 289 22.47 27.91 13.92
C GLU A 289 22.51 27.06 12.64
N GLN A 290 22.29 25.75 12.74
CA GLN A 290 22.20 24.85 11.58
C GLN A 290 20.95 25.15 10.73
N PHE A 291 19.80 25.37 11.34
CA PHE A 291 18.57 25.77 10.64
C PHE A 291 18.75 27.09 9.89
N ARG A 292 19.42 28.05 10.53
CA ARG A 292 19.76 29.34 9.93
C ARG A 292 20.71 29.17 8.73
N SER A 293 21.72 28.31 8.85
CA SER A 293 22.64 28.00 7.73
C SER A 293 21.90 27.39 6.56
N LEU A 294 20.98 26.46 6.82
CA LEU A 294 20.15 25.84 5.79
C LEU A 294 19.30 26.87 5.04
N CYS A 295 18.67 27.81 5.75
CA CYS A 295 17.93 28.90 5.10
C CYS A 295 18.82 29.80 4.22
N LEU A 296 20.06 30.08 4.66
CA LEU A 296 21.04 30.83 3.87
C LEU A 296 21.42 30.09 2.59
N GLU A 297 21.82 28.81 2.73
CA GLU A 297 22.22 27.96 1.61
C GLU A 297 21.09 27.85 0.57
N VAL A 298 19.83 27.72 1.01
CA VAL A 298 18.68 27.71 0.10
C VAL A 298 18.49 29.04 -0.62
N GLY A 299 18.62 30.17 0.09
CA GLY A 299 18.51 31.50 -0.51
C GLY A 299 19.59 31.77 -1.57
N GLU A 300 20.80 31.25 -1.37
CA GLU A 300 21.92 31.38 -2.29
C GLU A 300 21.79 30.43 -3.50
N GLN A 301 21.57 29.13 -3.26
CA GLN A 301 21.51 28.11 -4.30
C GLN A 301 20.26 28.24 -5.19
N PHE A 302 19.15 28.74 -4.65
CA PHE A 302 17.92 28.98 -5.40
C PHE A 302 17.66 30.47 -5.61
N SER A 303 18.71 31.25 -5.81
CA SER A 303 18.64 32.71 -5.98
C SER A 303 17.72 33.16 -7.12
N GLU A 304 17.55 32.34 -8.16
CA GLU A 304 16.61 32.57 -9.26
C GLU A 304 15.13 32.42 -8.85
N LYS A 305 14.84 31.71 -7.74
CA LYS A 305 13.50 31.46 -7.18
C LYS A 305 13.16 32.47 -6.06
N LEU A 306 12.72 33.67 -6.47
CA LEU A 306 12.40 34.81 -5.59
C LEU A 306 11.52 34.46 -4.38
N SER A 307 10.42 33.71 -4.56
CA SER A 307 9.50 33.38 -3.46
C SER A 307 10.12 32.41 -2.43
N LEU A 308 10.84 31.39 -2.88
CA LEU A 308 11.55 30.46 -2.00
C LEU A 308 12.65 31.18 -1.23
N ARG A 309 13.40 32.06 -1.92
CA ARG A 309 14.43 32.89 -1.32
C ARG A 309 13.84 33.83 -0.26
N GLN A 310 12.75 34.51 -0.56
CA GLN A 310 12.08 35.40 0.40
C GLN A 310 11.59 34.65 1.63
N GLU A 311 10.97 33.48 1.45
CA GLU A 311 10.52 32.66 2.59
C GLU A 311 11.68 32.14 3.42
N ALA A 312 12.77 31.71 2.78
CA ALA A 312 13.96 31.25 3.48
C ALA A 312 14.61 32.41 4.23
N GLU A 313 14.65 33.59 3.63
CA GLU A 313 15.16 34.82 4.24
C GLU A 313 14.29 35.28 5.42
N GLU A 314 12.98 35.15 5.33
CA GLU A 314 12.05 35.45 6.43
C GLU A 314 12.27 34.52 7.62
N LEU A 315 12.31 33.19 7.39
CA LEU A 315 12.60 32.22 8.45
C LEU A 315 14.01 32.45 9.04
N ARG A 316 14.99 32.77 8.19
CA ARG A 316 16.35 33.13 8.62
C ARG A 316 16.35 34.35 9.53
N MET A 317 15.67 35.44 9.16
CA MET A 317 15.60 36.66 9.96
C MET A 317 15.00 36.39 11.34
N ARG A 318 13.99 35.53 11.43
CA ARG A 318 13.39 35.12 12.71
C ARG A 318 14.36 34.29 13.56
N LEU A 319 15.09 33.37 12.94
CA LEU A 319 16.15 32.61 13.63
C LEU A 319 17.29 33.53 14.12
N ASP A 320 17.65 34.55 13.33
CA ASP A 320 18.60 35.59 13.71
C ASP A 320 18.12 36.37 14.95
N GLU A 321 16.84 36.76 15.01
CA GLU A 321 16.25 37.44 16.17
C GLU A 321 16.33 36.57 17.43
N VAL A 322 15.97 35.29 17.32
CA VAL A 322 16.05 34.33 18.44
C VAL A 322 17.49 34.16 18.91
N LEU A 323 18.43 33.92 17.99
CA LEU A 323 19.85 33.74 18.31
C LEU A 323 20.50 35.01 18.88
N GLY A 324 19.96 36.20 18.58
CA GLY A 324 20.37 37.48 19.13
C GLY A 324 19.98 37.72 20.59
N ARG A 325 19.11 36.89 21.18
CA ARG A 325 18.68 37.04 22.58
C ARG A 325 19.84 36.78 23.55
N ARG A 326 19.84 37.51 24.70
CA ARG A 326 20.88 37.41 25.75
C ARG A 326 21.13 35.97 26.22
N PHE A 327 20.09 35.13 26.22
CA PHE A 327 20.20 33.71 26.58
C PHE A 327 21.21 32.99 25.69
N PHE A 328 21.11 33.10 24.36
CA PHE A 328 21.96 32.38 23.40
C PHE A 328 23.36 33.01 23.24
N LEU A 329 23.47 34.33 23.43
CA LEU A 329 24.77 35.02 23.42
C LEU A 329 25.71 34.52 24.53
N GLY A 330 25.16 34.13 25.69
CA GLY A 330 25.92 33.62 26.83
C GLY A 330 26.34 32.13 26.74
N LEU A 331 25.94 31.41 25.67
CA LEU A 331 26.21 29.99 25.50
C LEU A 331 27.47 29.76 24.65
N GLY A 332 28.32 28.84 25.11
CA GLY A 332 29.51 28.39 24.38
C GLY A 332 29.18 27.53 23.16
N ARG A 333 30.20 27.22 22.35
CA ARG A 333 30.05 26.30 21.21
C ARG A 333 29.82 24.86 21.68
N MET A 334 29.01 24.12 20.92
CA MET A 334 28.83 22.68 21.13
C MET A 334 30.15 21.96 20.82
N LYS A 335 30.57 21.06 21.71
CA LYS A 335 31.81 20.27 21.57
C LYS A 335 31.54 18.80 21.22
N ARG A 336 30.40 18.28 21.65
CA ARG A 336 29.90 16.93 21.40
C ARG A 336 28.37 16.97 21.31
N LEU A 337 27.79 16.03 20.58
CA LEU A 337 26.35 15.84 20.53
C LEU A 337 25.88 15.12 21.82
N PRO A 338 25.00 15.72 22.65
CA PRO A 338 24.65 15.16 23.96
C PRO A 338 23.36 14.31 23.86
N LEU A 339 23.36 13.28 23.00
CA LEU A 339 22.19 12.40 22.82
C LEU A 339 21.85 11.61 24.10
N ASP A 340 22.81 11.46 25.02
CA ASP A 340 22.66 10.86 26.34
C ASP A 340 21.94 11.76 27.36
N SER A 341 21.68 13.03 27.03
CA SER A 341 21.04 13.98 27.93
C SER A 341 19.54 13.73 28.10
N GLN A 342 19.12 13.38 29.31
CA GLN A 342 17.71 13.25 29.68
C GLN A 342 16.92 14.55 29.49
N THR A 343 17.56 15.70 29.70
CA THR A 343 16.96 17.02 29.47
C THR A 343 16.62 17.19 27.99
N LEU A 344 17.53 16.83 27.09
CA LEU A 344 17.27 16.90 25.65
C LEU A 344 16.21 15.90 25.19
N GLN A 345 16.15 14.71 25.80
CA GLN A 345 15.20 13.68 25.38
C GLN A 345 13.78 13.88 25.91
N LYS A 346 13.61 14.49 27.09
CA LYS A 346 12.31 14.47 27.81
C LYS A 346 11.70 15.83 28.09
N ARG A 347 12.50 16.90 28.18
CA ARG A 347 12.00 18.22 28.59
C ARG A 347 11.37 18.96 27.42
N GLU A 348 10.21 19.56 27.66
CA GLU A 348 9.51 20.41 26.70
C GLU A 348 10.40 21.56 26.21
N GLY A 349 10.25 21.92 24.94
CA GLY A 349 11.09 22.84 24.19
C GLY A 349 12.36 22.16 23.68
N TYR A 350 13.13 21.53 24.58
CA TYR A 350 14.40 20.89 24.24
C TYR A 350 14.21 19.65 23.35
N ARG A 351 13.25 18.81 23.73
CA ARG A 351 12.92 17.58 23.02
C ARG A 351 12.46 17.88 21.60
N GLU A 352 11.61 18.88 21.45
CA GLU A 352 11.08 19.31 20.16
C GLU A 352 12.20 19.89 19.29
N VAL A 353 13.11 20.72 19.82
CA VAL A 353 14.27 21.21 19.05
C VAL A 353 15.18 20.05 18.62
N LEU A 354 15.45 19.07 19.49
CA LEU A 354 16.21 17.87 19.13
C LEU A 354 15.50 17.08 18.02
N ARG A 355 14.19 16.89 18.12
CA ARG A 355 13.37 16.20 17.11
C ARG A 355 13.41 16.93 15.78
N GLY A 356 13.15 18.25 15.76
CA GLY A 356 13.22 19.06 14.55
C GLY A 356 14.61 19.01 13.90
N TRP A 357 15.67 18.96 14.70
CA TRP A 357 17.04 18.88 14.20
C TRP A 357 17.34 17.51 13.57
N ILE A 358 16.99 16.40 14.24
CA ILE A 358 17.12 15.05 13.70
C ILE A 358 16.27 14.90 12.44
N LEU A 359 15.01 15.35 12.46
CA LEU A 359 14.09 15.28 11.33
C LEU A 359 14.58 16.08 10.14
N THR A 360 15.14 17.28 10.33
CA THR A 360 15.67 18.10 9.23
C THR A 360 16.85 17.41 8.55
N ASP A 361 17.64 16.61 9.28
CA ASP A 361 18.80 15.91 8.73
C ASP A 361 18.44 14.51 8.20
N ALA A 362 17.54 13.79 8.87
CA ALA A 362 16.98 12.52 8.43
C ALA A 362 16.07 12.70 7.22
N ALA A 363 15.37 13.85 7.12
CA ALA A 363 14.57 14.20 5.96
C ALA A 363 15.39 14.31 4.67
N ALA A 364 16.65 14.74 4.78
CA ALA A 364 17.60 14.71 3.67
C ALA A 364 17.90 13.28 3.21
N SER A 365 17.89 12.34 4.15
CA SER A 365 18.24 10.95 3.92
C SER A 365 17.03 10.10 3.54
N LEU A 366 15.83 10.70 3.43
CA LEU A 366 14.64 10.08 2.86
C LEU A 366 14.83 9.89 1.35
N ASN A 367 15.71 8.97 0.96
CA ASN A 367 15.72 8.48 -0.41
C ASN A 367 14.47 7.61 -0.57
N TRP A 368 13.42 8.20 -1.11
CA TRP A 368 12.22 7.46 -1.48
C TRP A 368 12.55 6.73 -2.78
N GLU A 369 12.99 5.46 -2.70
CA GLU A 369 13.32 4.66 -3.88
C GLU A 369 12.11 4.60 -4.82
N GLY A 370 12.20 5.27 -5.97
CA GLY A 370 11.11 5.28 -6.95
C GLY A 370 10.99 6.47 -7.88
N ASN A 371 11.87 7.50 -7.82
CA ASN A 371 12.13 8.42 -8.94
C ASN A 371 13.21 9.44 -8.54
N GLU A 372 14.21 9.62 -9.40
CA GLU A 372 15.10 10.80 -9.37
C GLU A 372 14.34 12.14 -9.55
N GLU A 373 13.04 12.06 -9.87
CA GLU A 373 12.12 13.15 -10.16
C GLU A 373 11.13 13.49 -9.01
N CYS A 374 11.14 12.77 -7.87
CA CYS A 374 10.14 12.99 -6.79
C CYS A 374 10.18 14.40 -6.18
N PHE A 375 11.32 15.10 -6.28
CA PHE A 375 11.57 16.40 -5.64
C PHE A 375 12.36 17.38 -6.53
N GLU A 376 12.23 17.31 -7.85
CA GLU A 376 12.74 18.36 -8.74
C GLU A 376 11.87 19.62 -8.64
N GLY A 377 12.03 20.39 -7.55
CA GLY A 377 11.38 21.68 -7.36
C GLY A 377 10.36 21.75 -6.21
N ALA A 378 9.56 22.82 -6.21
CA ALA A 378 8.60 23.13 -5.15
C ALA A 378 7.25 22.37 -5.28
N SER A 379 7.22 21.34 -6.12
CA SER A 379 6.07 20.48 -6.41
C SER A 379 6.30 19.05 -5.90
N ARG A 380 5.31 18.44 -5.23
CA ARG A 380 5.40 17.10 -4.61
C ARG A 380 4.48 16.09 -5.27
N ARG A 381 4.93 14.84 -5.43
CA ARG A 381 4.08 13.70 -5.85
C ARG A 381 3.07 13.35 -4.76
N VAL A 382 1.81 13.69 -4.98
CA VAL A 382 0.75 13.52 -3.97
C VAL A 382 0.13 12.14 -3.98
N ASP A 383 0.21 11.42 -5.11
CA ASP A 383 -0.23 10.02 -5.20
C ASP A 383 0.54 9.11 -4.23
N LEU A 384 1.87 9.21 -4.24
CA LEU A 384 2.74 8.44 -3.35
C LEU A 384 2.63 8.90 -1.89
N LEU A 385 2.56 10.21 -1.66
CA LEU A 385 2.38 10.77 -0.32
C LEU A 385 1.08 10.29 0.33
N TYR A 386 0.00 10.23 -0.45
CA TYR A 386 -1.29 9.72 0.01
C TYR A 386 -1.23 8.24 0.35
N GLU A 387 -0.55 7.43 -0.46
CA GLU A 387 -0.31 6.01 -0.17
C GLU A 387 0.41 5.84 1.18
N TYR A 388 1.52 6.53 1.39
CA TYR A 388 2.23 6.48 2.67
C TYR A 388 1.39 6.94 3.85
N TRP A 389 0.62 8.01 3.67
CA TRP A 389 -0.29 8.46 4.70
C TRP A 389 -1.32 7.38 5.05
N ILE A 390 -1.92 6.71 4.06
CA ILE A 390 -2.85 5.60 4.29
C ILE A 390 -2.19 4.46 5.07
N PHE A 391 -0.96 4.07 4.74
CA PHE A 391 -0.22 3.07 5.51
C PHE A 391 -0.13 3.44 7.00
N ILE A 392 0.27 4.67 7.29
CA ILE A 392 0.39 5.21 8.66
C ILE A 392 -0.96 5.21 9.36
N ARG A 393 -2.02 5.61 8.65
CA ARG A 393 -3.39 5.59 9.18
C ARG A 393 -3.88 4.18 9.48
N LEU A 394 -3.58 3.21 8.61
CA LEU A 394 -3.90 1.79 8.85
C LEU A 394 -3.17 1.26 10.08
N HIS A 395 -1.88 1.57 10.22
CA HIS A 395 -1.09 1.21 11.39
C HIS A 395 -1.70 1.76 12.69
N HIS A 396 -1.96 3.07 12.74
CA HIS A 396 -2.57 3.69 13.92
C HIS A 396 -3.99 3.19 14.21
N LEU A 397 -4.78 2.92 13.16
CA LEU A 397 -6.11 2.38 13.30
C LEU A 397 -6.06 0.98 13.92
N LEU A 398 -5.23 0.07 13.40
CA LEU A 398 -5.05 -1.26 13.98
C LEU A 398 -4.59 -1.17 15.43
N GLN A 399 -3.65 -0.28 15.75
CA GLN A 399 -3.20 -0.06 17.12
C GLN A 399 -4.30 0.51 18.04
N GLY A 400 -5.28 1.22 17.48
CA GLY A 400 -6.39 1.83 18.21
C GLY A 400 -7.60 0.90 18.42
N ILE A 401 -7.65 -0.26 17.73
CA ILE A 401 -8.73 -1.24 17.90
C ILE A 401 -8.66 -1.86 19.30
N ALA A 402 -9.81 -1.99 19.97
CA ALA A 402 -9.88 -2.59 21.29
C ALA A 402 -9.39 -4.05 21.27
N GLY A 403 -8.50 -4.40 22.22
CA GLY A 403 -7.91 -5.74 22.30
C GLY A 403 -6.79 -6.02 21.30
N MET A 404 -6.34 -5.01 20.53
CA MET A 404 -5.12 -5.12 19.71
C MET A 404 -3.86 -4.85 20.54
N GLU A 405 -2.91 -5.78 20.46
CA GLU A 405 -1.59 -5.66 21.06
C GLU A 405 -0.51 -5.79 19.97
N LEU A 406 0.44 -4.86 19.95
CA LEU A 406 1.59 -4.94 19.05
C LEU A 406 2.51 -6.07 19.51
N LEU A 407 2.90 -6.98 18.60
CA LEU A 407 3.79 -8.09 18.94
C LEU A 407 5.26 -7.60 19.04
N PRO A 408 5.90 -7.67 20.22
CA PRO A 408 7.26 -7.18 20.38
C PRO A 408 8.29 -8.12 19.72
N GLY A 409 9.07 -7.58 18.78
CA GLY A 409 10.21 -8.28 18.17
C GLY A 409 9.95 -8.91 16.79
N GLU A 410 8.71 -8.87 16.28
CA GLU A 410 8.37 -9.35 14.94
C GLU A 410 7.65 -8.26 14.14
N GLY A 411 8.24 -7.80 13.04
CA GLY A 411 7.63 -6.79 12.18
C GLY A 411 7.50 -5.45 12.88
N LYS A 412 8.64 -4.83 13.19
CA LYS A 412 8.64 -3.55 13.88
C LYS A 412 8.47 -2.41 12.88
N PRO A 413 7.91 -1.27 13.29
CA PRO A 413 7.98 -0.05 12.49
C PRO A 413 9.43 0.33 12.10
N GLU A 414 10.41 -0.09 12.91
CA GLU A 414 11.85 0.03 12.65
C GLU A 414 12.31 -0.69 11.36
N ASP A 415 11.58 -1.73 10.89
CA ASP A 415 11.87 -2.45 9.64
C ASP A 415 11.61 -1.57 8.39
N PHE A 416 10.90 -0.44 8.56
CA PHE A 416 10.74 0.61 7.55
C PHE A 416 11.91 1.61 7.51
N ILE A 417 12.91 1.44 8.38
CA ILE A 417 14.16 2.20 8.37
C ILE A 417 15.29 1.28 7.91
N ALA A 418 15.99 1.70 6.86
CA ALA A 418 17.19 1.05 6.37
C ALA A 418 18.40 1.98 6.52
N GLU A 419 19.57 1.41 6.84
CA GLU A 419 20.84 2.11 6.69
C GLU A 419 21.41 1.81 5.30
N SER A 420 21.63 2.84 4.49
CA SER A 420 22.31 2.72 3.18
C SER A 420 23.48 3.69 3.14
N ALA A 421 24.70 3.19 2.91
CA ALA A 421 25.93 3.98 2.84
C ALA A 421 26.17 4.93 4.05
N GLY A 422 25.70 4.56 5.25
CA GLY A 422 25.80 5.41 6.44
C GLY A 422 24.85 6.61 6.40
N GLN A 423 23.70 6.48 5.73
CA GLN A 423 22.55 7.37 5.82
C GLN A 423 21.35 6.58 6.34
N VAL A 424 20.47 7.27 7.07
CA VAL A 424 19.22 6.68 7.58
C VAL A 424 18.13 6.94 6.57
N GLU A 425 17.76 5.88 5.87
CA GLU A 425 16.77 5.95 4.80
C GLU A 425 15.48 5.32 5.30
N ILE A 426 14.40 6.09 5.40
CA ILE A 426 13.08 5.52 5.66
C ILE A 426 12.56 4.95 4.35
N ARG A 427 13.02 3.73 4.04
CA ARG A 427 12.45 2.93 2.96
C ARG A 427 11.29 2.13 3.53
N LEU A 428 10.07 2.46 3.13
CA LEU A 428 9.00 1.47 3.13
C LEU A 428 9.40 0.39 2.10
N ARG A 429 10.30 -0.53 2.47
CA ARG A 429 10.92 -1.50 1.54
C ARG A 429 9.83 -2.41 0.98
N SER A 430 9.52 -2.25 -0.30
CA SER A 430 8.66 -3.15 -1.06
C SER A 430 9.04 -4.63 -0.82
N GLY A 431 8.07 -5.46 -0.41
CA GLY A 431 8.24 -6.92 -0.27
C GLY A 431 8.24 -7.47 1.17
N ARG A 432 8.85 -8.65 1.37
CA ARG A 432 8.70 -9.52 2.57
C ARG A 432 9.11 -8.90 3.92
N HIS A 433 9.73 -7.73 3.95
CA HIS A 433 10.27 -7.11 5.16
C HIS A 433 9.48 -5.89 5.67
N SER A 434 8.48 -5.42 4.93
CA SER A 434 7.62 -4.29 5.34
C SER A 434 6.32 -4.79 5.97
N ARG A 435 6.44 -5.28 7.21
CA ARG A 435 5.33 -5.92 7.94
C ARG A 435 5.22 -5.39 9.36
N VAL A 436 4.00 -5.14 9.82
CA VAL A 436 3.70 -4.94 11.25
C VAL A 436 2.73 -6.01 11.72
N ALA A 437 3.05 -6.68 12.83
CA ALA A 437 2.24 -7.76 13.37
C ALA A 437 1.54 -7.36 14.68
N PHE A 438 0.25 -7.67 14.74
CA PHE A 438 -0.63 -7.42 15.87
C PHE A 438 -1.28 -8.72 16.34
N LEU A 439 -1.66 -8.75 17.61
CA LEU A 439 -2.44 -9.81 18.23
C LEU A 439 -3.78 -9.22 18.68
N TRP A 440 -4.89 -9.77 18.18
CA TRP A 440 -6.24 -9.34 18.53
C TRP A 440 -6.90 -10.33 19.48
N GLU A 441 -7.27 -9.85 20.67
CA GLU A 441 -7.90 -10.61 21.76
C GLU A 441 -7.16 -11.92 22.13
N GLY A 442 -5.87 -12.03 21.80
CA GLY A 442 -5.11 -13.28 21.93
C GLY A 442 -5.52 -14.40 20.96
N LYS A 443 -6.53 -14.20 20.11
CA LYS A 443 -7.13 -15.23 19.23
C LYS A 443 -6.59 -15.18 17.80
N LEU A 444 -6.48 -13.97 17.25
CA LEU A 444 -6.07 -13.77 15.86
C LEU A 444 -4.76 -13.01 15.81
N ARG A 445 -3.88 -13.45 14.93
CA ARG A 445 -2.71 -12.71 14.49
C ARG A 445 -3.09 -11.95 13.21
N VAL A 446 -2.84 -10.64 13.23
CA VAL A 446 -3.14 -9.73 12.11
C VAL A 446 -1.84 -9.07 11.68
N GLU A 447 -1.43 -9.32 10.45
CA GLU A 447 -0.20 -8.76 9.88
C GLU A 447 -0.53 -7.76 8.78
N LEU A 448 -0.14 -6.50 8.97
CA LEU A 448 -0.21 -5.46 7.95
C LEU A 448 1.06 -5.47 7.11
N HIS A 449 0.93 -5.77 5.83
CA HIS A 449 2.03 -5.77 4.86
C HIS A 449 1.89 -4.60 3.88
N TYR A 450 2.99 -3.94 3.55
CA TYR A 450 3.08 -2.92 2.50
C TYR A 450 3.75 -3.49 1.25
N GLU A 451 3.11 -3.31 0.08
CA GLU A 451 3.54 -3.83 -1.23
C GLU A 451 3.97 -5.31 -1.21
N ARG A 452 3.17 -6.18 -0.55
CA ARG A 452 3.47 -7.61 -0.48
C ARG A 452 3.42 -8.23 -1.89
N ALA A 453 4.52 -8.87 -2.30
CA ALA A 453 4.58 -9.60 -3.56
C ALA A 453 4.01 -11.01 -3.43
N PHE A 454 3.02 -11.31 -4.26
CA PHE A 454 2.47 -12.64 -4.46
C PHE A 454 3.00 -13.19 -5.77
N THR A 455 3.92 -14.15 -5.72
CA THR A 455 4.54 -14.73 -6.92
C THR A 455 3.55 -15.62 -7.68
N GLY A 456 3.58 -15.56 -9.02
CA GLY A 456 2.78 -16.41 -9.89
C GLY A 456 3.34 -17.83 -10.08
N GLY A 457 2.52 -18.71 -10.65
CA GLY A 457 2.94 -20.07 -11.05
C GLY A 457 3.20 -21.02 -9.89
N THR A 458 2.69 -20.73 -8.70
CA THR A 458 2.88 -21.57 -7.51
C THR A 458 1.89 -22.74 -7.53
N GLY A 459 2.32 -23.89 -7.00
CA GLY A 459 1.50 -25.10 -6.93
C GLY A 459 0.14 -24.86 -6.26
N VAL A 460 -0.85 -25.71 -6.49
CA VAL A 460 -2.24 -25.51 -6.01
C VAL A 460 -2.30 -25.30 -4.49
N LEU A 461 -1.40 -25.93 -3.75
CA LEU A 461 -1.27 -25.84 -2.29
C LEU A 461 -0.26 -24.78 -1.80
N GLN A 462 0.34 -24.01 -2.70
CA GLN A 462 1.37 -23.02 -2.37
C GLN A 462 0.82 -21.60 -2.38
N GLN A 463 1.39 -20.76 -1.50
CA GLN A 463 1.03 -19.34 -1.41
C GLN A 463 1.33 -18.60 -2.71
N GLY A 464 0.62 -17.51 -2.95
CA GLY A 464 0.84 -16.65 -4.09
C GLY A 464 -0.34 -16.62 -5.05
N SER A 465 -0.03 -16.29 -6.29
CA SER A 465 -1.00 -16.21 -7.37
C SER A 465 -0.98 -17.50 -8.17
N TYR A 466 -2.17 -18.02 -8.52
CA TYR A 466 -2.25 -19.16 -9.44
C TYR A 466 -1.82 -18.79 -10.87
N SER A 467 -1.76 -17.49 -11.19
CA SER A 467 -1.47 -16.97 -12.53
C SER A 467 -0.17 -16.15 -12.55
N ARG A 468 -0.25 -14.81 -12.62
CA ARG A 468 0.87 -13.88 -12.67
C ARG A 468 1.18 -13.31 -11.29
N SER A 469 2.37 -12.75 -11.13
CA SER A 469 2.72 -12.06 -9.89
C SER A 469 1.92 -10.77 -9.74
N PHE A 470 1.39 -10.53 -8.53
CA PHE A 470 0.67 -9.31 -8.17
C PHE A 470 1.27 -8.68 -6.92
N ARG A 471 1.05 -7.37 -6.78
CA ARG A 471 1.43 -6.54 -5.64
C ARG A 471 0.28 -5.59 -5.32
N PRO A 472 -0.58 -5.93 -4.35
CA PRO A 472 -1.50 -4.97 -3.74
C PRO A 472 -0.71 -3.95 -2.91
N ASP A 473 -1.20 -2.71 -2.80
CA ASP A 473 -0.52 -1.66 -2.03
C ASP A 473 -0.43 -2.04 -0.55
N TYR A 474 -1.51 -2.61 0.01
CA TYR A 474 -1.52 -3.19 1.36
C TYR A 474 -2.21 -4.55 1.39
N THR A 475 -1.78 -5.39 2.33
CA THR A 475 -2.46 -6.66 2.61
C THR A 475 -2.50 -6.90 4.11
N LEU A 476 -3.70 -7.12 4.65
CA LEU A 476 -3.87 -7.69 5.99
C LEU A 476 -3.91 -9.21 5.88
N SER A 477 -2.98 -9.89 6.53
CA SER A 477 -2.99 -11.35 6.67
C SER A 477 -3.53 -11.69 8.04
N ILE A 478 -4.62 -12.44 8.09
CA ILE A 478 -5.39 -12.74 9.30
C ILE A 478 -5.41 -14.25 9.47
N PHE A 479 -4.98 -14.73 10.63
CA PHE A 479 -4.97 -16.16 10.94
C PHE A 479 -4.95 -16.41 12.45
N PRO A 480 -5.30 -17.62 12.92
CA PRO A 480 -5.27 -17.94 14.35
C PRO A 480 -3.87 -17.77 14.96
N SER A 481 -3.80 -17.14 16.14
CA SER A 481 -2.56 -16.77 16.84
C SER A 481 -1.67 -17.96 17.21
N GLN A 482 -2.26 -19.14 17.32
CA GLN A 482 -1.62 -20.40 17.69
C GLN A 482 -0.75 -21.03 16.59
N TRP A 483 -0.75 -20.49 15.37
CA TRP A 483 -0.01 -21.04 14.23
C TRP A 483 0.88 -20.01 13.57
N SER A 484 1.90 -20.49 12.84
CA SER A 484 2.61 -19.66 11.87
C SER A 484 1.73 -19.38 10.64
N GLU A 485 2.11 -18.40 9.83
CA GLU A 485 1.42 -18.13 8.57
C GLU A 485 1.41 -19.36 7.65
N GLU A 486 2.54 -20.08 7.54
CA GLU A 486 2.62 -21.29 6.71
C GLU A 486 1.74 -22.43 7.24
N GLU A 487 1.66 -22.59 8.56
CA GLU A 487 0.80 -23.60 9.19
C GLU A 487 -0.68 -23.29 9.03
N ALA A 488 -1.06 -22.02 9.23
CA ALA A 488 -2.42 -21.54 9.01
C ALA A 488 -2.83 -21.74 7.55
N GLN A 489 -1.92 -21.46 6.62
CA GLN A 489 -2.15 -21.68 5.20
C GLN A 489 -2.39 -23.15 4.88
N GLN A 490 -1.53 -24.05 5.39
CA GLN A 490 -1.76 -25.48 5.22
C GLN A 490 -3.16 -25.84 5.73
N LYS A 491 -3.54 -25.37 6.92
CA LYS A 491 -4.87 -25.68 7.47
C LYS A 491 -6.04 -24.94 6.80
N GLY A 492 -5.80 -24.13 5.76
CA GLY A 492 -6.83 -23.32 5.10
C GLY A 492 -7.47 -22.31 6.05
N GLN A 493 -6.69 -21.77 6.97
CA GLN A 493 -7.12 -20.79 7.99
C GLN A 493 -6.36 -19.47 7.87
N LEU A 494 -5.73 -19.26 6.71
CA LEU A 494 -5.17 -17.98 6.33
C LEU A 494 -6.21 -17.21 5.53
N ALA A 495 -6.37 -15.92 5.85
CA ALA A 495 -7.22 -15.00 5.11
C ALA A 495 -6.42 -13.74 4.76
N HIS A 496 -6.57 -13.27 3.52
CA HIS A 496 -5.95 -12.05 3.02
C HIS A 496 -7.01 -11.01 2.64
N LEU A 497 -6.94 -9.82 3.25
CA LEU A 497 -7.68 -8.63 2.83
C LEU A 497 -6.73 -7.69 2.10
N HIS A 498 -7.02 -7.39 0.84
CA HIS A 498 -6.20 -6.50 0.02
C HIS A 498 -6.78 -5.09 -0.01
N LEU A 499 -5.90 -4.10 0.10
CA LEU A 499 -6.28 -2.69 0.07
C LEU A 499 -5.41 -1.96 -0.94
N ASP A 500 -6.01 -1.08 -1.74
CA ASP A 500 -5.32 -0.32 -2.78
C ASP A 500 -5.60 1.18 -2.59
N ALA A 501 -4.57 2.00 -2.42
CA ALA A 501 -4.73 3.44 -2.29
C ALA A 501 -4.82 4.07 -3.69
N LYS A 502 -5.85 4.91 -3.89
CA LYS A 502 -6.08 5.57 -5.17
C LYS A 502 -6.42 7.04 -4.99
N TYR A 503 -5.38 7.86 -4.94
CA TYR A 503 -5.50 9.32 -4.95
C TYR A 503 -6.22 9.87 -6.19
N ARG A 504 -6.23 9.12 -7.31
CA ARG A 504 -6.84 9.59 -8.56
C ARG A 504 -8.36 9.71 -8.47
N ILE A 505 -9.00 8.88 -7.66
CA ILE A 505 -10.45 8.73 -7.59
C ILE A 505 -11.08 9.83 -6.72
N GLN A 506 -12.13 10.47 -7.23
CA GLN A 506 -12.92 11.48 -6.48
C GLN A 506 -14.27 10.96 -6.03
N GLN A 507 -14.93 10.20 -6.92
CA GLN A 507 -16.26 9.64 -6.70
C GLN A 507 -16.21 8.11 -6.82
N VAL A 508 -17.06 7.42 -6.06
CA VAL A 508 -17.19 5.97 -6.13
C VAL A 508 -17.62 5.54 -7.55
N SER A 509 -18.42 6.35 -8.22
CA SER A 509 -18.87 6.13 -9.61
C SER A 509 -17.71 6.04 -10.60
N GLU A 510 -16.55 6.64 -10.31
CA GLU A 510 -15.34 6.50 -11.14
C GLU A 510 -14.70 5.11 -11.03
N VAL A 511 -15.08 4.33 -10.01
CA VAL A 511 -14.59 2.96 -9.78
C VAL A 511 -15.65 1.94 -10.18
N PHE A 512 -16.90 2.17 -9.80
CA PHE A 512 -17.99 1.20 -9.94
C PHE A 512 -18.98 1.52 -11.08
N GLY A 513 -18.86 2.68 -11.72
CA GLY A 513 -19.84 3.18 -12.68
C GLY A 513 -21.16 3.60 -12.01
N ASN A 514 -22.07 4.15 -12.82
CA ASN A 514 -23.44 4.42 -12.38
C ASN A 514 -24.31 3.18 -12.64
N ALA A 515 -25.14 2.78 -11.66
CA ALA A 515 -25.96 1.57 -11.75
C ALA A 515 -27.00 1.56 -12.90
N ASN A 516 -27.29 2.71 -13.51
CA ASN A 516 -28.33 2.90 -14.52
C ASN A 516 -27.80 3.25 -15.93
N GLU A 517 -26.50 3.11 -16.19
CA GLU A 517 -25.94 3.35 -17.53
C GLU A 517 -26.10 2.11 -18.42
N ASP A 518 -26.62 2.32 -19.63
CA ASP A 518 -26.78 1.27 -20.63
C ASP A 518 -25.40 0.80 -21.14
N LEU A 519 -25.13 -0.52 -21.10
CA LEU A 519 -23.79 -1.09 -21.39
C LEU A 519 -23.25 -0.71 -22.79
N ASP A 520 -24.14 -0.41 -23.74
CA ASP A 520 -23.79 -0.02 -25.10
C ASP A 520 -23.50 1.48 -25.24
N GLU A 521 -24.11 2.34 -24.41
CA GLU A 521 -23.81 3.77 -24.33
C GLU A 521 -22.47 3.98 -23.61
N GLU A 522 -22.23 3.20 -22.56
CA GLU A 522 -20.97 3.15 -21.82
C GLU A 522 -19.79 2.71 -22.71
N LYS A 523 -19.99 1.73 -23.61
CA LYS A 523 -18.99 1.30 -24.62
C LYS A 523 -18.68 2.38 -25.67
N ARG A 524 -19.60 3.31 -25.93
CA ARG A 524 -19.39 4.44 -26.87
C ARG A 524 -18.63 5.58 -26.19
N GLU A 525 -18.97 5.93 -24.95
CA GLU A 525 -18.28 6.97 -24.18
C GLU A 525 -16.82 6.59 -23.82
N SER A 526 -16.59 5.30 -23.55
CA SER A 526 -15.26 4.75 -23.19
C SER A 526 -14.23 4.72 -24.33
N LYS A 527 -14.64 4.97 -25.58
CA LYS A 527 -13.70 5.19 -26.71
C LYS A 527 -13.16 6.61 -26.80
N ALA A 528 -13.83 7.60 -26.19
CA ALA A 528 -13.48 9.02 -26.27
C ALA A 528 -12.86 9.57 -24.97
N THR A 529 -13.18 8.97 -23.82
CA THR A 529 -12.59 9.27 -22.51
C THR A 529 -11.93 8.00 -21.98
N ALA A 530 -10.62 7.88 -22.13
CA ALA A 530 -9.84 6.66 -21.93
C ALA A 530 -10.25 5.82 -20.70
N THR A 531 -10.46 4.51 -20.90
CA THR A 531 -9.90 3.33 -20.19
C THR A 531 -9.93 3.22 -18.65
N TYR A 532 -10.23 4.27 -17.89
CA TYR A 532 -9.90 4.34 -16.45
C TYR A 532 -11.05 3.94 -15.52
N LYS A 533 -12.32 4.16 -15.88
CA LYS A 533 -13.46 3.98 -14.95
C LYS A 533 -13.70 2.55 -14.44
N ARG A 534 -13.10 1.53 -15.08
CA ARG A 534 -13.25 0.12 -14.68
C ARG A 534 -11.93 -0.59 -14.37
N THR A 535 -10.79 0.04 -14.63
CA THR A 535 -9.50 -0.64 -14.47
C THR A 535 -9.24 -0.98 -13.00
N ASP A 536 -9.56 -0.07 -12.08
CA ASP A 536 -9.37 -0.29 -10.64
C ASP A 536 -10.32 -1.35 -10.08
N LEU A 537 -11.60 -1.34 -10.48
CA LEU A 537 -12.56 -2.39 -10.11
C LEU A 537 -12.14 -3.77 -10.64
N LEU A 538 -11.72 -3.84 -11.91
CA LEU A 538 -11.21 -5.07 -12.51
C LEU A 538 -9.95 -5.55 -11.78
N LYS A 539 -9.08 -4.65 -11.33
CA LYS A 539 -7.90 -4.98 -10.50
C LYS A 539 -8.32 -5.62 -9.19
N MET A 540 -9.35 -5.09 -8.50
CA MET A 540 -9.85 -5.65 -7.25
C MET A 540 -10.48 -7.04 -7.43
N HIS A 541 -11.25 -7.26 -8.50
CA HIS A 541 -11.76 -8.60 -8.84
C HIS A 541 -10.60 -9.54 -9.20
N THR A 542 -9.60 -9.05 -9.93
CA THR A 542 -8.41 -9.83 -10.27
C THR A 542 -7.65 -10.26 -9.02
N TYR A 543 -7.54 -9.42 -7.99
CA TYR A 543 -6.94 -9.81 -6.71
C TYR A 543 -7.75 -10.92 -6.03
N ASN A 544 -9.05 -10.71 -5.85
CA ASN A 544 -9.92 -11.70 -5.22
C ASN A 544 -9.90 -13.07 -5.92
N ASP A 545 -9.76 -13.08 -7.24
CA ASP A 545 -9.76 -14.33 -8.01
C ASP A 545 -8.35 -14.93 -8.12
N ALA A 546 -7.32 -14.12 -8.38
CA ALA A 546 -5.97 -14.59 -8.68
C ALA A 546 -5.13 -14.93 -7.45
N LEU A 547 -5.32 -14.19 -6.35
CA LEU A 547 -4.58 -14.36 -5.11
C LEU A 547 -5.29 -15.38 -4.23
N ARG A 548 -4.60 -16.46 -3.89
CA ARG A 548 -5.15 -17.49 -2.99
C ARG A 548 -5.40 -16.90 -1.61
N ASP A 549 -6.37 -17.49 -0.90
CA ASP A 549 -6.74 -17.12 0.47
C ASP A 549 -7.32 -15.68 0.59
N SER A 550 -7.68 -15.04 -0.53
CA SER A 550 -8.27 -13.70 -0.56
C SER A 550 -9.71 -13.70 -0.05
N ILE A 551 -9.96 -12.91 0.99
CA ILE A 551 -11.30 -12.63 1.51
C ILE A 551 -11.86 -11.30 1.01
N GLY A 552 -11.15 -10.51 0.22
CA GLY A 552 -11.72 -9.27 -0.29
C GLY A 552 -10.67 -8.25 -0.69
N SER A 553 -11.10 -7.32 -1.53
CA SER A 553 -10.24 -6.28 -2.08
C SER A 553 -10.98 -4.95 -2.08
N TYR A 554 -10.41 -3.93 -1.44
CA TYR A 554 -11.05 -2.62 -1.28
C TYR A 554 -10.15 -1.47 -1.71
N VAL A 555 -10.77 -0.45 -2.31
CA VAL A 555 -10.07 0.78 -2.71
C VAL A 555 -10.20 1.84 -1.61
N LEU A 556 -9.09 2.48 -1.26
CA LEU A 556 -9.03 3.61 -0.31
C LEU A 556 -8.75 4.90 -1.08
N TYR A 557 -9.65 5.89 -1.01
CA TYR A 557 -9.57 7.10 -1.84
C TYR A 557 -10.00 8.39 -1.11
N PRO A 558 -9.48 9.57 -1.49
CA PRO A 558 -9.75 10.85 -0.81
C PRO A 558 -11.05 11.49 -1.29
N GLY A 559 -12.16 10.75 -1.21
CA GLY A 559 -13.48 11.19 -1.65
C GLY A 559 -14.34 11.85 -0.57
N THR A 560 -15.60 12.13 -0.92
CA THR A 560 -16.62 12.68 -0.01
C THR A 560 -17.87 11.82 0.09
N GLU A 561 -17.98 10.78 -0.74
CA GLU A 561 -19.14 9.90 -0.83
C GLU A 561 -19.17 8.85 0.30
N ARG A 562 -20.30 8.14 0.44
CA ARG A 562 -20.42 7.04 1.40
C ARG A 562 -19.63 5.81 0.90
N PRO A 563 -19.12 4.97 1.80
CA PRO A 563 -18.47 3.73 1.40
C PRO A 563 -19.45 2.85 0.63
N THR A 564 -18.95 2.19 -0.41
CA THR A 564 -19.72 1.24 -1.21
C THR A 564 -19.12 -0.14 -1.05
N ARG A 565 -19.96 -1.09 -0.64
CA ARG A 565 -19.60 -2.50 -0.48
C ARG A 565 -20.40 -3.32 -1.49
N LEU A 566 -19.72 -4.14 -2.28
CA LEU A 566 -20.32 -5.17 -3.14
C LEU A 566 -19.95 -6.53 -2.54
N PRO A 567 -20.71 -7.04 -1.56
CA PRO A 567 -20.44 -8.34 -0.97
C PRO A 567 -20.76 -9.46 -1.98
N LYS A 568 -19.89 -10.47 -2.08
CA LYS A 568 -20.07 -11.67 -2.94
C LYS A 568 -21.08 -12.65 -2.33
N PHE A 569 -21.18 -12.67 -1.00
CA PHE A 569 -22.11 -13.50 -0.23
C PHE A 569 -22.92 -12.62 0.74
N HIS A 570 -23.82 -13.23 1.52
CA HIS A 570 -24.62 -12.49 2.51
C HIS A 570 -23.85 -12.15 3.80
N GLU A 571 -22.56 -12.51 3.88
CA GLU A 571 -21.66 -12.24 5.01
C GLU A 571 -20.76 -11.02 4.75
N ILE A 572 -20.15 -10.48 5.81
CA ILE A 572 -19.45 -9.18 5.81
C ILE A 572 -18.23 -9.14 4.86
N ALA A 573 -17.60 -10.30 4.58
CA ALA A 573 -16.62 -10.47 3.51
C ALA A 573 -16.71 -11.90 2.94
N PRO A 574 -16.64 -12.12 1.60
CA PRO A 574 -15.72 -11.47 0.68
C PRO A 574 -16.38 -10.74 -0.48
N GLY A 575 -15.75 -9.71 -1.03
CA GLY A 575 -16.33 -8.92 -2.11
C GLY A 575 -15.36 -7.85 -2.59
N VAL A 576 -15.89 -6.83 -3.27
CA VAL A 576 -15.13 -5.64 -3.65
C VAL A 576 -15.83 -4.41 -3.11
N GLY A 577 -15.07 -3.40 -2.70
CA GLY A 577 -15.66 -2.15 -2.26
C GLY A 577 -14.70 -0.97 -2.29
N ALA A 578 -15.17 0.17 -1.83
CA ALA A 578 -14.33 1.34 -1.63
C ALA A 578 -14.71 2.09 -0.35
N TYR A 579 -13.69 2.63 0.31
CA TYR A 579 -13.80 3.47 1.49
C TYR A 579 -13.14 4.82 1.25
N VAL A 580 -13.81 5.84 1.76
CA VAL A 580 -13.25 7.18 1.83
C VAL A 580 -12.23 7.24 2.95
N MET A 581 -11.04 7.71 2.62
CA MET A 581 -9.98 8.01 3.59
C MET A 581 -9.45 9.41 3.31
N LYS A 582 -9.85 10.38 4.16
CA LYS A 582 -9.51 11.79 3.97
C LYS A 582 -8.79 12.35 5.20
N PRO A 583 -7.69 13.11 5.05
CA PRO A 583 -7.03 13.75 6.18
C PRO A 583 -7.99 14.63 6.97
N GLY A 584 -7.95 14.53 8.30
CA GLY A 584 -8.83 15.28 9.20
C GLY A 584 -10.28 14.76 9.31
N SER A 585 -10.63 13.63 8.67
CA SER A 585 -11.98 13.05 8.75
C SER A 585 -12.04 11.84 9.69
N ASP A 586 -12.20 12.10 10.99
CA ASP A 586 -12.26 11.05 12.02
C ASP A 586 -13.47 10.12 11.87
N GLU A 587 -14.60 10.63 11.36
CA GLU A 587 -15.80 9.83 11.13
C GLU A 587 -15.57 8.71 10.09
N GLN A 588 -14.90 9.01 8.98
CA GLN A 588 -14.64 8.04 7.93
C GLN A 588 -13.60 7.00 8.39
N MET A 589 -12.62 7.44 9.18
CA MET A 589 -11.67 6.55 9.85
C MET A 589 -12.39 5.58 10.80
N ALA A 590 -13.32 6.07 11.63
CA ALA A 590 -14.10 5.24 12.54
C ALA A 590 -14.95 4.20 11.80
N ARG A 591 -15.57 4.57 10.67
CA ARG A 591 -16.33 3.62 9.84
C ARG A 591 -15.46 2.50 9.27
N PHE A 592 -14.25 2.81 8.82
CA PHE A 592 -13.32 1.80 8.34
C PHE A 592 -12.79 0.94 9.51
N GLN A 593 -12.62 1.51 10.70
CA GLN A 593 -12.28 0.75 11.89
C GLN A 593 -13.36 -0.28 12.25
N SER A 594 -14.63 0.13 12.33
CA SER A 594 -15.74 -0.79 12.60
C SER A 594 -15.81 -1.92 11.57
N PHE A 595 -15.50 -1.62 10.30
CA PHE A 595 -15.41 -2.65 9.26
C PHE A 595 -14.30 -3.68 9.51
N LEU A 596 -13.11 -3.25 9.94
CA LEU A 596 -12.04 -4.19 10.27
C LEU A 596 -12.39 -5.03 11.50
N GLU A 597 -13.02 -4.43 12.51
CA GLU A 597 -13.54 -5.15 13.68
C GLU A 597 -14.56 -6.23 13.28
N GLU A 598 -15.53 -5.88 12.42
CA GLU A 598 -16.48 -6.85 11.86
C GLU A 598 -15.79 -8.01 11.11
N ILE A 599 -14.71 -7.73 10.35
CA ILE A 599 -13.92 -8.76 9.68
C ILE A 599 -13.21 -9.67 10.71
N PHE A 600 -12.60 -9.09 11.74
CA PHE A 600 -11.88 -9.88 12.74
C PHE A 600 -12.83 -10.76 13.55
N GLU A 601 -14.00 -10.26 13.91
CA GLU A 601 -15.06 -11.06 14.53
C GLU A 601 -15.50 -12.21 13.62
N HIS A 602 -15.74 -11.92 12.34
CA HIS A 602 -16.13 -12.93 11.35
C HIS A 602 -15.05 -14.00 11.14
N GLN A 603 -13.76 -13.63 11.11
CA GLN A 603 -12.65 -14.58 10.98
C GLN A 603 -12.37 -15.36 12.26
N ALA A 604 -12.73 -14.82 13.43
CA ALA A 604 -12.64 -15.54 14.70
C ALA A 604 -13.78 -16.57 14.85
N ASP A 605 -14.91 -16.38 14.17
CA ASP A 605 -16.05 -17.28 14.19
C ASP A 605 -15.83 -18.50 13.28
N ARG A 606 -15.93 -19.70 13.88
CA ARG A 606 -15.75 -20.99 13.20
C ARG A 606 -17.01 -21.46 12.47
N PHE A 607 -18.15 -20.79 12.66
CA PHE A 607 -19.45 -21.18 12.13
C PHE A 607 -19.92 -20.37 10.92
N THR A 608 -19.05 -19.53 10.35
CA THR A 608 -19.39 -18.73 9.16
C THR A 608 -19.50 -19.60 7.90
N GLN A 609 -20.36 -19.21 6.96
CA GLN A 609 -20.51 -19.88 5.67
C GLN A 609 -19.21 -19.80 4.88
N TYR A 610 -18.50 -18.68 4.95
CA TYR A 610 -17.17 -18.56 4.36
C TYR A 610 -16.22 -19.64 4.92
N ARG A 611 -16.18 -19.81 6.24
CA ARG A 611 -15.33 -20.83 6.88
C ARG A 611 -15.68 -22.23 6.42
N TYR A 612 -16.97 -22.55 6.34
CA TYR A 612 -17.45 -23.84 5.82
C TYR A 612 -17.00 -24.10 4.38
N LEU A 613 -17.14 -23.10 3.50
CA LEU A 613 -16.71 -23.21 2.10
C LEU A 613 -15.19 -23.37 1.97
N ALA A 614 -14.41 -22.57 2.71
CA ALA A 614 -12.95 -22.65 2.71
C ALA A 614 -12.45 -24.00 3.22
N ASP A 615 -13.06 -24.55 4.27
CA ASP A 615 -12.73 -25.88 4.80
C ASP A 615 -13.06 -26.97 3.77
N THR A 616 -14.24 -26.91 3.14
CA THR A 616 -14.66 -27.85 2.11
C THR A 616 -13.75 -27.79 0.87
N GLU A 617 -13.38 -26.59 0.43
CA GLU A 617 -12.47 -26.38 -0.71
C GLU A 617 -11.08 -26.93 -0.39
N ASN A 618 -10.54 -26.64 0.81
CA ASN A 618 -9.24 -27.15 1.23
C ASN A 618 -9.22 -28.69 1.33
N GLU A 619 -10.28 -29.29 1.89
CA GLU A 619 -10.45 -30.74 1.90
C GLU A 619 -10.47 -31.31 0.47
N THR A 620 -11.24 -30.71 -0.44
CA THR A 620 -11.35 -31.15 -1.83
C THR A 620 -10.02 -31.07 -2.58
N VAL A 621 -9.25 -30.00 -2.36
CA VAL A 621 -7.93 -29.81 -3.00
C VAL A 621 -6.87 -30.77 -2.43
N ARG A 622 -6.99 -31.11 -1.14
CA ARG A 622 -6.05 -31.99 -0.43
C ARG A 622 -6.33 -33.48 -0.60
N GLU A 623 -7.56 -33.86 -0.92
CA GLU A 623 -7.90 -35.26 -1.16
C GLU A 623 -7.01 -35.81 -2.28
N ASP A 624 -6.08 -36.68 -1.91
CA ASP A 624 -5.31 -37.40 -2.91
C ASP A 624 -6.26 -38.37 -3.61
N SER A 625 -6.62 -38.00 -4.84
CA SER A 625 -7.40 -38.84 -5.74
C SER A 625 -6.60 -40.05 -6.23
N ARG A 626 -5.29 -40.14 -5.91
CA ARG A 626 -4.47 -41.30 -6.25
C ARG A 626 -4.64 -42.42 -5.22
N VAL A 627 -4.97 -43.60 -5.74
CA VAL A 627 -4.84 -44.87 -5.03
C VAL A 627 -3.59 -45.55 -5.57
N GLU A 628 -2.62 -45.83 -4.70
CA GLU A 628 -1.38 -46.53 -5.04
C GLU A 628 -1.48 -47.99 -4.60
N GLU A 629 -1.22 -48.93 -5.52
CA GLU A 629 -1.28 -50.35 -5.22
C GLU A 629 -0.32 -51.17 -6.10
N GLY A 630 0.77 -51.67 -5.50
CA GLY A 630 1.83 -52.37 -6.24
C GLY A 630 2.58 -51.44 -7.20
N GLN A 631 2.65 -51.79 -8.49
CA GLN A 631 3.24 -50.96 -9.54
C GLN A 631 2.23 -50.06 -10.28
N ILE A 632 0.95 -50.10 -9.90
CA ILE A 632 -0.13 -49.43 -10.62
C ILE A 632 -0.70 -48.30 -9.75
N SER A 633 -0.72 -47.09 -10.31
CA SER A 633 -1.36 -45.92 -9.70
C SER A 633 -2.55 -45.49 -10.55
N TYR A 634 -3.71 -45.27 -9.93
CA TYR A 634 -4.87 -44.76 -10.66
C TYR A 634 -5.62 -43.68 -9.88
N ARG A 635 -6.27 -42.77 -10.61
CA ARG A 635 -7.07 -41.68 -10.03
C ARG A 635 -8.53 -42.12 -9.87
N VAL A 636 -9.06 -41.97 -8.66
CA VAL A 636 -10.48 -42.05 -8.32
C VAL A 636 -10.90 -40.67 -7.84
N ALA A 637 -11.68 -39.95 -8.66
CA ALA A 637 -12.04 -38.55 -8.39
C ALA A 637 -12.98 -38.37 -7.18
N ARG A 638 -13.77 -39.39 -6.85
CA ARG A 638 -14.67 -39.43 -5.68
C ARG A 638 -14.81 -40.86 -5.17
N LYS A 639 -14.35 -41.13 -3.95
CA LYS A 639 -14.36 -42.48 -3.36
C LYS A 639 -15.77 -42.95 -2.98
N ASP A 640 -16.70 -42.03 -2.78
CA ASP A 640 -18.11 -42.27 -2.43
C ASP A 640 -19.03 -42.41 -3.65
N ALA A 641 -18.54 -42.10 -4.86
CA ALA A 641 -19.31 -42.17 -6.09
C ALA A 641 -19.73 -43.60 -6.45
N GLU A 642 -20.88 -43.73 -7.11
CA GLU A 642 -21.37 -45.00 -7.62
C GLU A 642 -20.59 -45.43 -8.88
N CYS A 643 -20.37 -46.74 -9.00
CA CYS A 643 -19.79 -47.40 -10.15
C CYS A 643 -20.55 -48.70 -10.43
N VAL A 644 -20.42 -49.23 -11.65
CA VAL A 644 -21.21 -50.39 -12.10
C VAL A 644 -20.32 -51.62 -12.20
N LEU A 645 -20.63 -52.68 -11.46
CA LEU A 645 -20.06 -54.00 -11.68
C LEU A 645 -20.79 -54.68 -12.83
N LEU A 646 -20.11 -54.87 -13.95
CA LEU A 646 -20.69 -55.39 -15.18
C LEU A 646 -20.26 -56.83 -15.42
N TRP A 647 -21.19 -57.79 -15.44
CA TRP A 647 -20.83 -59.16 -15.80
C TRP A 647 -20.52 -59.26 -17.30
N LEU A 648 -19.30 -59.66 -17.65
CA LEU A 648 -18.82 -59.85 -19.02
C LEU A 648 -18.25 -61.26 -19.18
N ARG A 649 -18.54 -61.89 -20.31
CA ARG A 649 -17.87 -63.15 -20.68
C ARG A 649 -16.39 -62.87 -20.93
N GLU A 650 -15.53 -63.67 -20.32
CA GLU A 650 -14.08 -63.51 -20.44
C GLU A 650 -13.62 -63.59 -21.90
N GLU A 651 -14.25 -64.43 -22.72
CA GLU A 651 -13.94 -64.55 -24.15
C GLU A 651 -14.30 -63.28 -24.95
N ASN A 652 -15.14 -62.41 -24.41
CA ASN A 652 -15.51 -61.13 -25.03
C ASN A 652 -14.63 -59.96 -24.52
N LYS A 653 -13.67 -60.19 -23.61
CA LYS A 653 -12.84 -59.13 -23.00
C LYS A 653 -12.10 -58.28 -24.04
N ASP A 654 -11.30 -58.91 -24.90
CA ASP A 654 -10.47 -58.19 -25.87
C ASP A 654 -11.31 -57.56 -26.97
N TRP A 655 -12.41 -58.22 -27.35
CA TRP A 655 -13.41 -57.69 -28.26
C TRP A 655 -14.05 -56.41 -27.69
N SER A 656 -14.44 -56.43 -26.42
CA SER A 656 -15.05 -55.27 -25.78
C SER A 656 -14.11 -54.08 -25.71
N LYS A 657 -12.84 -54.30 -25.36
CA LYS A 657 -11.81 -53.25 -25.37
C LYS A 657 -11.60 -52.66 -26.77
N LYS A 658 -11.55 -53.51 -27.80
CA LYS A 658 -11.29 -53.10 -29.19
C LYS A 658 -12.40 -52.23 -29.78
N TYR A 659 -13.66 -52.56 -29.49
CA TYR A 659 -14.83 -51.92 -30.12
C TYR A 659 -15.56 -50.92 -29.22
N GLY A 660 -15.15 -50.74 -27.97
CA GLY A 660 -15.78 -49.79 -27.04
C GLY A 660 -17.20 -50.20 -26.63
N LEU A 661 -17.48 -51.50 -26.62
CA LEU A 661 -18.82 -52.07 -26.39
C LEU A 661 -18.77 -53.23 -25.41
N ALA A 662 -19.61 -53.19 -24.39
CA ALA A 662 -19.82 -54.31 -23.46
C ALA A 662 -21.30 -54.54 -23.26
N PHE A 663 -21.71 -55.80 -23.11
CA PHE A 663 -23.12 -56.12 -22.88
C PHE A 663 -23.28 -57.21 -21.82
N CYS A 664 -24.33 -57.06 -21.01
CA CYS A 664 -24.69 -57.99 -19.94
C CYS A 664 -26.19 -58.29 -19.95
N GLN A 665 -26.60 -59.35 -19.27
CA GLN A 665 -28.01 -59.76 -19.24
C GLN A 665 -28.82 -58.77 -18.41
N ALA A 666 -30.08 -58.56 -18.80
CA ALA A 666 -31.02 -57.70 -18.10
C ALA A 666 -32.42 -58.32 -18.12
N ASP A 667 -32.52 -59.58 -17.71
CA ASP A 667 -33.81 -60.24 -17.53
C ASP A 667 -34.45 -59.69 -16.25
N ILE A 668 -35.43 -58.79 -16.43
CA ILE A 668 -36.18 -58.14 -15.35
C ILE A 668 -37.38 -59.04 -15.01
N ASP A 669 -37.42 -59.61 -13.80
CA ASP A 669 -38.62 -60.25 -13.25
C ASP A 669 -39.62 -59.17 -12.78
N GLU A 670 -40.93 -59.47 -12.72
CA GLU A 670 -41.95 -58.52 -12.27
C GLU A 670 -41.60 -57.98 -10.86
N GLY A 671 -41.34 -56.68 -10.75
CA GLY A 671 -41.02 -55.99 -9.50
C GLY A 671 -39.57 -55.51 -9.32
N VAL A 672 -38.65 -55.78 -10.27
CA VAL A 672 -37.26 -55.29 -10.21
C VAL A 672 -37.13 -53.94 -10.93
N GLU A 673 -36.78 -52.88 -10.20
CA GLU A 673 -36.48 -51.55 -10.77
C GLU A 673 -34.97 -51.42 -11.03
N ILE A 674 -34.59 -51.27 -12.29
CA ILE A 674 -33.20 -50.96 -12.67
C ILE A 674 -33.18 -49.50 -13.14
N ASP A 675 -33.00 -48.58 -12.20
CA ASP A 675 -32.65 -47.20 -12.54
C ASP A 675 -31.21 -47.18 -13.05
N LEU A 676 -30.97 -46.79 -14.32
CA LEU A 676 -29.65 -46.57 -14.92
C LEU A 676 -29.48 -45.11 -15.40
N GLY A 677 -30.41 -44.22 -15.03
CA GLY A 677 -30.46 -42.84 -15.52
C GLY A 677 -29.25 -41.97 -15.12
N VAL A 678 -28.52 -42.39 -14.08
CA VAL A 678 -27.36 -41.70 -13.48
C VAL A 678 -26.01 -42.23 -14.01
N GLU A 679 -26.00 -43.19 -14.95
CA GLU A 679 -24.77 -43.92 -15.32
C GLU A 679 -23.94 -43.30 -16.44
N VAL A 680 -24.49 -42.33 -17.17
CA VAL A 680 -23.74 -41.59 -18.19
C VAL A 680 -22.67 -40.73 -17.50
N GLY A 681 -21.40 -41.09 -17.69
CA GLY A 681 -20.25 -40.45 -17.03
C GLY A 681 -19.71 -41.21 -15.81
N SER A 682 -20.40 -42.26 -15.35
CA SER A 682 -19.91 -43.17 -14.31
C SER A 682 -18.94 -44.21 -14.88
N GLU A 683 -18.16 -44.86 -14.02
CA GLU A 683 -17.24 -45.92 -14.42
C GLU A 683 -17.84 -47.30 -14.21
N PHE A 684 -17.53 -48.25 -15.09
CA PHE A 684 -17.86 -49.66 -14.90
C PHE A 684 -16.62 -50.53 -14.79
N ILE A 685 -16.75 -51.58 -13.98
CA ILE A 685 -15.73 -52.61 -13.77
C ILE A 685 -16.30 -53.95 -14.25
N PRO A 686 -15.78 -54.49 -15.36
CA PRO A 686 -16.22 -55.78 -15.88
C PRO A 686 -15.70 -56.94 -15.03
N CYS A 687 -16.57 -57.90 -14.72
CA CYS A 687 -16.25 -59.10 -13.95
C CYS A 687 -16.75 -60.37 -14.66
N SER A 688 -16.07 -61.50 -14.46
CA SER A 688 -16.46 -62.80 -15.01
C SER A 688 -16.48 -63.87 -13.93
N GLY A 689 -17.17 -64.99 -14.20
CA GLY A 689 -17.21 -66.14 -13.32
C GLY A 689 -18.34 -67.12 -13.68
N GLY A 690 -18.03 -68.41 -13.75
CA GLY A 690 -18.97 -69.47 -14.06
C GLY A 690 -19.98 -69.76 -12.93
N ARG A 691 -20.90 -70.69 -13.18
CA ARG A 691 -21.84 -71.19 -12.14
C ARG A 691 -21.02 -71.88 -11.04
N GLY A 692 -21.07 -71.37 -9.81
CA GLY A 692 -20.31 -71.90 -8.66
C GLY A 692 -18.88 -71.36 -8.49
N GLN A 693 -18.35 -70.56 -9.41
CA GLN A 693 -17.03 -69.91 -9.27
C GLN A 693 -17.16 -68.52 -8.66
N ALA A 694 -16.09 -67.96 -8.06
CA ALA A 694 -16.06 -66.57 -7.58
C ALA A 694 -16.15 -65.58 -8.77
N LEU A 695 -16.75 -64.41 -8.55
CA LEU A 695 -16.69 -63.33 -9.56
C LEU A 695 -15.38 -62.57 -9.40
N VAL A 696 -14.61 -62.50 -10.47
CA VAL A 696 -13.31 -61.84 -10.49
C VAL A 696 -13.33 -60.71 -11.54
N GLY A 697 -12.73 -59.57 -11.21
CA GLY A 697 -12.59 -58.45 -12.14
C GLY A 697 -11.69 -58.81 -13.32
N LEU A 698 -12.02 -58.33 -14.52
CA LEU A 698 -11.27 -58.65 -15.75
C LEU A 698 -9.99 -57.80 -15.94
N GLY A 699 -9.58 -57.02 -14.94
CA GLY A 699 -8.32 -56.26 -14.94
C GLY A 699 -8.36 -54.96 -15.74
N TRP A 700 -9.53 -54.35 -15.91
CA TRP A 700 -9.69 -53.03 -16.52
C TRP A 700 -10.97 -52.38 -16.04
N ARG A 701 -11.11 -51.08 -16.29
CA ARG A 701 -12.35 -50.30 -16.09
C ARG A 701 -12.53 -49.34 -17.26
N ALA A 702 -13.74 -48.84 -17.46
CA ALA A 702 -14.01 -47.85 -18.49
C ALA A 702 -15.13 -46.89 -18.10
N LYS A 703 -15.10 -45.69 -18.68
CA LYS A 703 -16.10 -44.65 -18.45
C LYS A 703 -17.28 -44.84 -19.40
N VAL A 704 -18.48 -44.98 -18.84
CA VAL A 704 -19.71 -45.21 -19.58
C VAL A 704 -20.11 -43.94 -20.34
N ARG A 705 -20.20 -44.02 -21.66
CA ARG A 705 -20.75 -42.97 -22.52
C ARG A 705 -22.27 -43.09 -22.65
N ALA A 706 -22.77 -44.31 -22.81
CA ALA A 706 -24.19 -44.56 -22.98
C ALA A 706 -24.55 -45.98 -22.54
N VAL A 707 -25.76 -46.14 -21.99
CA VAL A 707 -26.36 -47.43 -21.67
C VAL A 707 -27.69 -47.56 -22.40
N ARG A 708 -27.92 -48.70 -23.07
CA ARG A 708 -29.15 -48.98 -23.80
C ARG A 708 -29.74 -50.32 -23.40
N TYR A 709 -31.03 -50.33 -23.07
CA TYR A 709 -31.80 -51.56 -22.89
C TYR A 709 -32.31 -52.06 -24.24
N LEU A 710 -31.91 -53.26 -24.64
CA LEU A 710 -32.21 -53.84 -25.93
C LEU A 710 -32.75 -55.27 -25.78
N SER A 711 -33.80 -55.60 -26.54
CA SER A 711 -34.19 -57.00 -26.72
C SER A 711 -33.08 -57.76 -27.46
N LEU A 712 -33.01 -59.09 -27.29
CA LEU A 712 -32.03 -59.93 -27.98
C LEU A 712 -31.99 -59.68 -29.50
N SER A 713 -33.16 -59.58 -30.15
CA SER A 713 -33.28 -59.30 -31.58
C SER A 713 -32.69 -57.94 -31.98
N LYS A 714 -32.92 -56.89 -31.18
CA LYS A 714 -32.39 -55.54 -31.43
C LYS A 714 -30.89 -55.45 -31.20
N LEU A 715 -30.36 -56.14 -30.18
CA LEU A 715 -28.91 -56.20 -29.92
C LEU A 715 -28.18 -56.92 -31.06
N LEU A 716 -28.68 -58.07 -31.52
CA LEU A 716 -28.10 -58.79 -32.66
C LEU A 716 -28.16 -57.96 -33.95
N CYS A 717 -29.26 -57.24 -34.19
CA CYS A 717 -29.36 -56.29 -35.30
C CYS A 717 -28.31 -55.17 -35.19
N TYR A 718 -28.19 -54.54 -34.01
CA TYR A 718 -27.21 -53.49 -33.76
C TYR A 718 -25.76 -53.94 -34.04
N LEU A 719 -25.39 -55.14 -33.56
CA LEU A 719 -24.06 -55.72 -33.80
C LEU A 719 -23.82 -56.02 -35.28
N LYS A 720 -24.82 -56.57 -35.97
CA LYS A 720 -24.76 -56.91 -37.40
C LYS A 720 -24.63 -55.67 -38.29
N THR A 721 -25.40 -54.61 -38.02
CA THR A 721 -25.36 -53.35 -38.80
C THR A 721 -23.99 -52.68 -38.71
N ARG A 722 -23.27 -52.83 -37.59
CA ARG A 722 -21.92 -52.29 -37.41
C ARG A 722 -20.80 -53.24 -37.87
N ASN A 723 -21.14 -54.45 -38.32
CA ASN A 723 -20.20 -55.50 -38.68
C ASN A 723 -19.23 -55.87 -37.53
N ILE A 724 -19.76 -55.94 -36.30
CA ILE A 724 -18.97 -56.21 -35.09
C ILE A 724 -19.54 -57.47 -34.41
N GLU A 725 -18.96 -58.64 -34.70
CA GLU A 725 -19.39 -59.90 -34.11
C GLU A 725 -18.53 -60.28 -32.89
N PRO A 726 -19.13 -60.46 -31.69
CA PRO A 726 -18.40 -60.91 -30.50
C PRO A 726 -18.06 -62.41 -30.60
N PRO A 727 -16.91 -62.85 -30.06
CA PRO A 727 -16.51 -64.27 -30.03
C PRO A 727 -17.58 -65.19 -29.45
N ARG A 728 -18.30 -64.73 -28.42
CA ARG A 728 -19.54 -65.35 -27.95
C ARG A 728 -20.72 -64.37 -28.08
N PRO A 729 -21.65 -64.60 -29.03
CA PRO A 729 -22.83 -63.77 -29.17
C PRO A 729 -23.89 -64.06 -28.08
N PRO A 730 -24.76 -63.08 -27.78
CA PRO A 730 -25.86 -63.23 -26.83
C PRO A 730 -26.86 -64.28 -27.35
N LYS A 731 -27.27 -65.24 -26.51
CA LYS A 731 -28.20 -66.32 -26.90
C LYS A 731 -29.24 -66.71 -25.84
N SER A 732 -29.05 -66.33 -24.57
CA SER A 732 -29.78 -66.95 -23.44
C SER A 732 -30.80 -66.06 -22.73
N ALA A 733 -30.62 -64.74 -22.71
CA ALA A 733 -31.55 -63.79 -22.06
C ALA A 733 -32.54 -63.14 -23.05
N LYS A 734 -33.71 -62.70 -22.56
CA LYS A 734 -34.73 -61.98 -23.34
C LYS A 734 -34.29 -60.55 -23.66
N ALA A 735 -33.57 -59.92 -22.73
CA ALA A 735 -33.06 -58.57 -22.88
C ALA A 735 -31.62 -58.41 -22.34
N TYR A 736 -30.95 -57.39 -22.84
CA TYR A 736 -29.56 -57.05 -22.52
C TYR A 736 -29.41 -55.55 -22.33
N LEU A 737 -28.46 -55.18 -21.49
CA LEU A 737 -27.94 -53.81 -21.40
C LEU A 737 -26.66 -53.73 -22.22
N LEU A 738 -26.61 -52.76 -23.13
CA LEU A 738 -25.45 -52.44 -23.95
C LEU A 738 -24.80 -51.16 -23.41
N PHE A 739 -23.55 -51.27 -23.02
CA PHE A 739 -22.69 -50.18 -22.54
C PHE A 739 -21.74 -49.78 -23.67
N GLU A 740 -21.74 -48.49 -24.01
CA GLU A 740 -20.79 -47.87 -24.93
C GLU A 740 -19.78 -47.04 -24.14
N PHE A 741 -18.49 -47.10 -24.50
CA PHE A 741 -17.41 -46.39 -23.82
C PHE A 741 -16.24 -46.10 -24.77
N ASP A 742 -15.47 -45.05 -24.49
CA ASP A 742 -14.37 -44.58 -25.34
C ASP A 742 -12.98 -44.83 -24.75
N GLU A 743 -12.84 -44.78 -23.43
CA GLU A 743 -11.55 -44.92 -22.73
C GLU A 743 -11.53 -46.14 -21.82
N VAL A 744 -10.46 -46.94 -21.92
CA VAL A 744 -10.19 -48.13 -21.08
C VAL A 744 -8.95 -47.87 -20.26
N CYS A 745 -9.04 -48.04 -18.95
CA CYS A 745 -7.90 -47.99 -18.04
C CYS A 745 -7.59 -49.39 -17.50
N GLU A 746 -6.32 -49.72 -17.34
CA GLU A 746 -5.93 -50.91 -16.58
C GLU A 746 -6.36 -50.75 -15.11
N PHE A 747 -6.78 -51.86 -14.51
CA PHE A 747 -7.32 -51.90 -13.16
C PHE A 747 -6.96 -53.24 -12.51
N ALA A 748 -6.85 -53.28 -11.18
CA ALA A 748 -6.55 -54.51 -10.47
C ALA A 748 -7.63 -55.58 -10.70
N SER A 749 -7.23 -56.85 -10.76
CA SER A 749 -8.15 -57.98 -10.79
C SER A 749 -8.64 -58.26 -9.37
N LEU A 750 -9.91 -57.97 -9.07
CA LEU A 750 -10.47 -58.01 -7.72
C LEU A 750 -11.45 -59.16 -7.53
N GLN A 751 -11.51 -59.73 -6.32
CA GLN A 751 -12.60 -60.62 -5.93
C GLN A 751 -13.84 -59.80 -5.60
N LEU A 752 -14.79 -59.77 -6.55
CA LEU A 752 -15.99 -58.93 -6.48
C LEU A 752 -17.24 -59.74 -6.09
N GLY A 753 -17.06 -61.02 -5.73
CA GLY A 753 -18.17 -61.97 -5.48
C GLY A 753 -19.09 -61.59 -4.33
N GLU A 754 -18.54 -61.17 -3.18
CA GLU A 754 -19.33 -60.79 -2.01
C GLU A 754 -20.12 -59.49 -2.26
N ILE A 755 -19.44 -58.45 -2.75
CA ILE A 755 -20.05 -57.15 -3.04
C ILE A 755 -21.14 -57.28 -4.12
N HIS A 756 -20.87 -58.02 -5.20
CA HIS A 756 -21.87 -58.26 -6.23
C HIS A 756 -23.10 -58.99 -5.66
N LYS A 757 -22.91 -59.93 -4.73
CA LYS A 757 -24.00 -60.66 -4.09
C LYS A 757 -24.83 -59.79 -3.14
N GLU A 758 -24.20 -58.84 -2.45
CA GLU A 758 -24.88 -57.93 -1.52
C GLU A 758 -25.81 -56.94 -2.23
N HIS A 759 -25.38 -56.45 -3.41
CA HIS A 759 -26.10 -55.39 -4.13
C HIS A 759 -26.95 -55.88 -5.31
N ARG A 760 -26.87 -57.17 -5.69
CA ARG A 760 -27.71 -57.73 -6.77
C ARG A 760 -29.17 -57.84 -6.36
N GLN A 761 -30.07 -57.42 -7.23
CA GLN A 761 -31.53 -57.57 -7.08
C GLN A 761 -32.12 -58.69 -7.96
N GLY A 762 -31.29 -59.40 -8.72
CA GLY A 762 -31.73 -60.43 -9.67
C GLY A 762 -30.66 -61.44 -10.04
N SER A 763 -30.60 -61.83 -11.32
CA SER A 763 -29.65 -62.82 -11.83
C SER A 763 -28.20 -62.39 -11.61
N ARG A 764 -27.31 -63.37 -11.43
CA ARG A 764 -25.85 -63.16 -11.28
C ARG A 764 -25.21 -62.46 -12.48
N TYR A 765 -25.86 -62.53 -13.64
CA TYR A 765 -25.37 -61.97 -14.90
C TYR A 765 -25.82 -60.53 -15.15
N MET A 766 -26.55 -59.93 -14.20
CA MET A 766 -27.00 -58.54 -14.25
C MET A 766 -25.93 -57.59 -13.71
N PRO A 767 -25.92 -56.33 -14.19
CA PRO A 767 -25.05 -55.30 -13.65
C PRO A 767 -25.54 -54.89 -12.26
N VAL A 768 -24.60 -54.44 -11.42
CA VAL A 768 -24.88 -54.07 -10.04
C VAL A 768 -24.21 -52.75 -9.72
N ARG A 769 -24.95 -51.81 -9.12
CA ARG A 769 -24.42 -50.54 -8.65
C ARG A 769 -23.76 -50.71 -7.28
N VAL A 770 -22.55 -50.18 -7.15
CA VAL A 770 -21.76 -50.25 -5.91
C VAL A 770 -20.97 -48.95 -5.74
N LYS A 771 -20.65 -48.57 -4.51
CA LYS A 771 -19.78 -47.40 -4.28
C LYS A 771 -18.31 -47.76 -4.47
N TRP A 772 -17.51 -46.82 -4.98
CA TRP A 772 -16.06 -47.00 -5.14
C TRP A 772 -15.38 -47.45 -3.85
N ILE A 773 -15.76 -46.90 -2.70
CA ILE A 773 -15.22 -47.27 -1.38
C ILE A 773 -15.45 -48.75 -1.04
N GLN A 774 -16.56 -49.33 -1.49
CA GLN A 774 -16.86 -50.75 -1.28
C GLN A 774 -15.96 -51.62 -2.16
N VAL A 775 -15.78 -51.24 -3.43
CA VAL A 775 -14.87 -51.93 -4.36
C VAL A 775 -13.43 -51.92 -3.84
N LEU A 776 -12.96 -50.77 -3.35
CA LEU A 776 -11.64 -50.63 -2.73
C LEU A 776 -11.52 -51.44 -1.43
N ALA A 777 -12.61 -51.59 -0.66
CA ALA A 777 -12.61 -52.42 0.55
C ALA A 777 -12.54 -53.93 0.27
N ALA A 778 -13.09 -54.41 -0.86
CA ALA A 778 -12.92 -55.81 -1.27
C ALA A 778 -11.46 -56.21 -1.47
N GLN A 779 -10.56 -55.25 -1.76
CA GLN A 779 -9.13 -55.50 -1.91
C GLN A 779 -8.46 -55.94 -0.59
N LYS A 780 -8.93 -55.41 0.55
CA LYS A 780 -8.27 -55.62 1.86
C LYS A 780 -8.62 -56.95 2.53
N LYS A 781 -9.55 -57.74 1.99
CA LYS A 781 -10.06 -58.95 2.64
C LYS A 781 -9.23 -60.22 2.36
N GLU A 782 -8.24 -60.18 1.47
CA GLU A 782 -7.24 -61.25 1.32
C GLU A 782 -5.98 -60.92 2.12
N GLY A 783 -6.08 -61.11 3.43
CA GLY A 783 -5.00 -60.90 4.39
C GLY A 783 -5.23 -61.70 5.67
N TYR A 784 -5.47 -63.00 5.53
CA TYR A 784 -5.16 -63.98 6.58
C TYR A 784 -4.02 -64.85 6.06
N ILE A 785 -2.78 -64.40 6.28
CA ILE A 785 -1.74 -65.11 7.03
C ILE A 785 -0.95 -64.05 7.79
#